data_AF-A0A813J7A6-F1
#
_entry.id   AF-A0A813J7A6-F1
#
_cell.length_a   1.000
_cell.length_b   1.000
_cell.length_c   1.000
_cell.angle_alpha   90.00
_cell.angle_beta   90.00
_cell.angle_gamma   90.00
#
_symmetry.space_group_name_H-M   'P 1'
#
loop_
_entity.id
_entity.type
_entity.pdbx_description
1 polymer ?
#
loop_
_entity_poly.entity_id
_entity_poly.type
_entity_poly.pdbx_seq_one_letter_code
_entity_poly.pdbx_strand_id
1 'polypeptide(L)'
;MFSLLLSFKAMEVDSELNVEEKKLLLLALGGGVPQIPRPENASWLTDVSWSRICVLDKIGKNPWQKFATIFKDKLSVWKDVFDSERPAEQPWPNKEQMTPLQRALVLLAIRTDCTITGLQEVIAGKLGKKFLEPPSFNLEKSFNSSNQCTPLIFVLSSGADPMAELMRLATKLGMNEKQQSVSLGQGQGPKAEKAIEEGKEGGLWVILQNCHLAPSWMPVLEVKVEELNPDKVADSFRLWLTAMPSPDFPVSVLQNGQKMTLEPPRGLKSNLLRAFSSIEPEWFAESCTKDQACKHNFRKMLFGLCFFHALIQERCTYGPLGWNIPYQFSEPDRTICMMQLRMFLEENQNVPYPALRYTAAEANYGGRVTDVNDRRCINYILSDFYCPDILKDDYKFSPSGVYFAPAYSTTTDSYIEYIRSLPINQMPEAFGLHANANLVMAISEALRLLRNAASLQPKTDGGGDGKKTDDILLETSTKFLGELPKPFDCEAVSAKYPVDYHQSMNTVLTQELLRFNRLILKVRSTLSDVAKATKGLVVMSPELESVADGILVNETPSVWQAVSYPSLKPLVGYVNDLCARLLFLQTWIDSGIPQTFWLSGFYFTQSFLTGQLQNYARKFKLPIDMLLWNYKASVVVVVVVVVVLVVVRPAVDLSTVAEKQRIVTAI
;
A
#
# COMPACT_ATOMS: atom_id res chain seq x y z
N MET A 1 -5.86 11.87 7.51
CA MET A 1 -4.69 11.95 8.43
C MET A 1 -4.59 13.29 9.12
N PHE A 2 -4.44 14.42 8.40
CA PHE A 2 -4.35 15.76 9.01
C PHE A 2 -5.48 16.04 10.02
N SER A 3 -6.74 15.84 9.62
CA SER A 3 -7.89 16.05 10.51
C SER A 3 -7.84 15.19 11.78
N LEU A 4 -7.26 14.00 11.72
CA LEU A 4 -7.09 13.13 12.90
C LEU A 4 -6.05 13.70 13.87
N LEU A 5 -4.89 14.11 13.36
CA LEU A 5 -3.83 14.71 14.19
C LEU A 5 -4.28 16.03 14.81
N LEU A 6 -5.01 16.86 14.05
CA LEU A 6 -5.61 18.09 14.56
C LEU A 6 -6.65 17.79 15.65
N SER A 7 -7.47 16.74 15.47
CA SER A 7 -8.43 16.31 16.49
C SER A 7 -7.71 15.89 17.77
N PHE A 8 -6.61 15.14 17.67
CA PHE A 8 -5.81 14.79 18.85
C PHE A 8 -5.21 16.01 19.53
N LYS A 9 -4.68 16.98 18.78
CA LYS A 9 -4.15 18.21 19.39
C LYS A 9 -5.24 19.01 20.10
N ALA A 10 -6.43 19.12 19.51
CA ALA A 10 -7.58 19.76 20.15
C ALA A 10 -8.00 19.03 21.44
N MET A 11 -8.11 17.69 21.40
CA MET A 11 -8.42 16.89 22.59
C MET A 11 -7.35 16.97 23.68
N GLU A 12 -6.08 17.13 23.30
CA GLU A 12 -4.96 17.32 24.24
C GLU A 12 -5.08 18.66 24.96
N VAL A 13 -5.36 19.74 24.23
CA VAL A 13 -5.58 21.09 24.80
C VAL A 13 -6.77 21.08 25.75
N ASP A 14 -7.85 20.37 25.40
CA ASP A 14 -9.05 20.27 26.22
C ASP A 14 -8.93 19.24 27.36
N SER A 15 -7.76 18.60 27.54
CA SER A 15 -7.50 17.57 28.57
C SER A 15 -8.43 16.35 28.50
N GLU A 16 -8.97 16.04 27.32
CA GLU A 16 -9.85 14.89 27.06
C GLU A 16 -9.10 13.68 26.51
N LEU A 17 -7.85 13.87 26.08
CA LEU A 17 -7.07 12.84 25.41
C LEU A 17 -6.33 11.93 26.38
N ASN A 18 -6.64 10.64 26.35
CA ASN A 18 -5.80 9.64 26.98
C ASN A 18 -4.56 9.35 26.11
N VAL A 19 -3.38 9.72 26.61
CA VAL A 19 -2.09 9.58 25.91
C VAL A 19 -1.74 8.11 25.64
N GLU A 20 -2.08 7.22 26.57
CA GLU A 20 -1.84 5.78 26.44
C GLU A 20 -2.71 5.16 25.33
N GLU A 21 -3.99 5.53 25.27
CA GLU A 21 -4.92 5.11 24.21
C GLU A 21 -4.50 5.63 22.84
N LYS A 22 -4.08 6.90 22.74
CA LYS A 22 -3.52 7.47 21.50
C LYS A 22 -2.29 6.69 21.04
N LYS A 23 -1.35 6.43 21.95
CA LYS A 23 -0.12 5.69 21.63
C LYS A 23 -0.44 4.29 21.10
N LEU A 24 -1.36 3.58 21.76
CA LEU A 24 -1.80 2.25 21.35
C LEU A 24 -2.51 2.25 19.99
N LEU A 25 -3.34 3.25 19.70
CA LEU A 25 -3.96 3.42 18.39
C LEU A 25 -2.91 3.61 17.29
N LEU A 26 -1.96 4.53 17.50
CA LEU A 26 -0.92 4.86 16.51
C LEU A 26 0.02 3.68 16.26
N LEU A 27 0.28 2.86 17.27
CA LEU A 27 1.04 1.61 17.15
C LEU A 27 0.20 0.42 16.63
N ALA A 28 -1.02 0.68 16.15
CA ALA A 28 -1.95 -0.32 15.64
C ALA A 28 -2.19 -1.51 16.60
N LEU A 29 -2.20 -1.23 17.91
CA LEU A 29 -2.31 -2.21 18.99
C LEU A 29 -1.20 -3.29 18.94
N GLY A 30 0.04 -2.85 18.68
CA GLY A 30 1.27 -3.64 18.59
C GLY A 30 1.20 -4.99 19.32
N GLY A 31 1.09 -6.06 18.53
CA GLY A 31 0.73 -7.41 19.00
C GLY A 31 1.68 -7.91 20.07
N GLY A 32 1.24 -7.84 21.33
CA GLY A 32 1.91 -8.47 22.45
C GLY A 32 1.57 -9.95 22.55
N VAL A 33 2.39 -10.72 23.27
CA VAL A 33 2.03 -12.11 23.59
C VAL A 33 0.73 -12.10 24.41
N PRO A 34 -0.33 -12.78 23.94
CA PRO A 34 -1.59 -12.84 24.67
C PRO A 34 -1.37 -13.62 25.97
N GLN A 35 -1.64 -12.98 27.11
CA GLN A 35 -1.56 -13.63 28.42
C GLN A 35 -2.78 -14.53 28.69
N ILE A 36 -3.89 -14.23 28.01
CA ILE A 36 -5.13 -14.97 28.09
C ILE A 36 -5.26 -15.78 26.80
N PRO A 37 -5.50 -17.11 26.85
CA PRO A 37 -5.61 -17.92 25.64
C PRO A 37 -6.83 -17.52 24.82
N ARG A 38 -6.75 -17.63 23.49
CA ARG A 38 -7.90 -17.38 22.60
C ARG A 38 -9.03 -18.35 22.92
N PRO A 39 -10.30 -17.92 22.92
CA PRO A 39 -11.43 -18.85 23.11
C PRO A 39 -11.45 -19.92 22.02
N GLU A 40 -11.58 -21.19 22.41
CA GLU A 40 -11.58 -22.33 21.48
C GLU A 40 -12.76 -22.28 20.49
N ASN A 41 -13.88 -21.72 20.92
CA ASN A 41 -15.10 -21.53 20.13
C ASN A 41 -15.10 -20.27 19.23
N ALA A 42 -14.00 -19.50 19.18
CA ALA A 42 -13.89 -18.27 18.40
C ALA A 42 -13.00 -18.44 17.17
N SER A 43 -13.30 -19.41 16.29
CA SER A 43 -12.54 -19.65 15.05
C SER A 43 -12.57 -18.49 14.05
N TRP A 44 -13.58 -17.64 14.13
CA TRP A 44 -13.72 -16.42 13.33
C TRP A 44 -12.72 -15.32 13.73
N LEU A 45 -12.15 -15.39 14.93
CA LEU A 45 -11.20 -14.41 15.45
C LEU A 45 -9.76 -14.88 15.22
N THR A 46 -8.97 -14.06 14.52
CA THR A 46 -7.55 -14.35 14.31
C THR A 46 -6.73 -14.20 15.59
N ASP A 47 -5.60 -14.88 15.68
CA ASP A 47 -4.67 -14.73 16.82
C ASP A 47 -4.14 -13.30 16.94
N VAL A 48 -4.01 -12.59 15.81
CA VAL A 48 -3.63 -11.16 15.78
C VAL A 48 -4.71 -10.29 16.42
N SER A 49 -5.97 -10.47 16.02
CA SER A 49 -7.11 -9.75 16.61
C SER A 49 -7.24 -10.04 18.11
N TRP A 50 -7.04 -11.29 18.52
CA TRP A 50 -7.08 -11.67 19.94
C TRP A 50 -5.92 -11.05 20.74
N SER A 51 -4.71 -11.03 20.18
CA SER A 51 -3.56 -10.34 20.77
C SER A 51 -3.86 -8.87 21.01
N ARG A 52 -4.49 -8.17 20.04
CA ARG A 52 -4.91 -6.77 20.20
C ARG A 52 -5.93 -6.57 21.31
N ILE A 53 -6.91 -7.47 21.45
CA ILE A 53 -7.88 -7.45 22.57
C ILE A 53 -7.15 -7.59 23.91
N CYS A 54 -6.17 -8.49 24.01
CA CYS A 54 -5.37 -8.67 25.21
C CYS A 54 -4.48 -7.45 25.52
N VAL A 55 -4.05 -6.69 24.50
CA VAL A 55 -3.32 -5.43 24.69
C VAL A 55 -4.22 -4.37 25.30
N LEU A 56 -5.48 -4.27 24.85
CA LEU A 56 -6.45 -3.35 25.45
C LEU A 56 -6.70 -3.67 26.93
N ASP A 57 -6.86 -4.95 27.28
CA ASP A 57 -7.05 -5.40 28.67
C ASP A 57 -5.95 -4.93 29.63
N LYS A 58 -4.69 -4.84 29.16
CA LYS A 58 -3.53 -4.42 29.95
C LYS A 58 -3.58 -2.95 30.40
N ILE A 59 -4.38 -2.10 29.76
CA ILE A 59 -4.55 -0.70 30.19
C ILE A 59 -5.13 -0.66 31.62
N GLY A 60 -5.94 -1.65 32.00
CA GLY A 60 -6.38 -1.87 33.39
C GLY A 60 -7.31 -0.79 33.98
N LYS A 61 -7.63 0.26 33.22
CA LYS A 61 -8.53 1.36 33.58
C LYS A 61 -9.85 1.24 32.81
N ASN A 62 -10.95 1.78 33.34
CA ASN A 62 -12.23 1.81 32.61
C ASN A 62 -12.06 2.51 31.24
N PRO A 63 -12.62 1.97 30.15
CA PRO A 63 -13.50 0.79 30.02
C PRO A 63 -12.76 -0.55 29.80
N TRP A 64 -11.44 -0.58 29.90
CA TRP A 64 -10.58 -1.71 29.53
C TRP A 64 -10.35 -2.76 30.62
N GLN A 65 -10.74 -2.47 31.86
CA GLN A 65 -10.55 -3.38 32.98
C GLN A 65 -11.29 -4.71 32.73
N LYS A 66 -10.55 -5.83 32.67
CA LYS A 66 -11.07 -7.17 32.35
C LYS A 66 -11.77 -7.25 30.98
N PHE A 67 -11.43 -6.38 30.04
CA PHE A 67 -12.03 -6.33 28.71
C PHE A 67 -11.91 -7.67 27.98
N ALA A 68 -10.76 -8.35 28.06
CA ALA A 68 -10.58 -9.64 27.40
C ALA A 68 -11.48 -10.73 28.00
N THR A 69 -11.68 -10.72 29.33
CA THR A 69 -12.60 -11.64 30.01
C THR A 69 -14.05 -11.38 29.61
N ILE A 70 -14.50 -10.12 29.66
CA ILE A 70 -15.85 -9.71 29.26
C ILE A 70 -16.11 -10.05 27.79
N PHE A 71 -15.09 -9.94 26.94
CA PHE A 71 -15.15 -10.34 25.54
C PHE A 71 -15.47 -11.83 25.39
N LYS A 72 -14.81 -12.70 26.18
CA LYS A 72 -15.08 -14.15 26.17
C LYS A 72 -16.50 -14.48 26.61
N ASP A 73 -17.00 -13.78 27.62
CA ASP A 73 -18.32 -14.06 28.18
C ASP A 73 -19.46 -13.71 27.19
N LYS A 74 -19.21 -12.78 26.26
CA LYS A 74 -20.21 -12.28 25.29
C LYS A 74 -19.82 -12.53 23.83
N LEU A 75 -19.22 -13.69 23.53
CA LEU A 75 -18.73 -14.03 22.19
C LEU A 75 -19.79 -13.97 21.08
N SER A 76 -21.05 -14.31 21.37
CA SER A 76 -22.13 -14.25 20.38
C SER A 76 -22.36 -12.83 19.87
N VAL A 77 -22.46 -11.86 20.79
CA VAL A 77 -22.65 -10.44 20.45
C VAL A 77 -21.47 -9.90 19.65
N TRP A 78 -20.24 -10.26 20.04
CA TRP A 78 -19.05 -9.85 19.29
C TRP A 78 -18.95 -10.50 17.92
N LYS A 79 -19.47 -11.71 17.76
CA LYS A 79 -19.59 -12.36 16.45
C LYS A 79 -20.57 -11.62 15.55
N ASP A 80 -21.72 -11.19 16.07
CA ASP A 80 -22.69 -10.39 15.30
C ASP A 80 -22.07 -9.06 14.84
N VAL A 81 -21.25 -8.42 15.67
CA VAL A 81 -20.48 -7.22 15.30
C VAL A 81 -19.45 -7.55 14.21
N PHE A 82 -18.74 -8.68 14.34
CA PHE A 82 -17.72 -9.10 13.38
C PHE A 82 -18.32 -9.44 12.01
N ASP A 83 -19.47 -10.12 11.97
CA ASP A 83 -20.14 -10.55 10.75
C ASP A 83 -20.92 -9.40 10.07
N SER A 84 -21.14 -8.27 10.76
CA SER A 84 -21.88 -7.11 10.23
C SER A 84 -21.11 -6.35 9.14
N GLU A 85 -21.78 -5.91 8.07
CA GLU A 85 -21.18 -4.99 7.09
C GLU A 85 -20.88 -3.59 7.68
N ARG A 86 -21.61 -3.20 8.74
CA ARG A 86 -21.48 -1.89 9.40
C ARG A 86 -21.22 -2.07 10.89
N PRO A 87 -20.05 -2.59 11.30
CA PRO A 87 -19.76 -2.87 12.70
C PRO A 87 -19.90 -1.63 13.57
N ALA A 88 -19.46 -0.46 13.08
CA ALA A 88 -19.56 0.81 13.80
C ALA A 88 -20.99 1.21 14.20
N GLU A 89 -22.03 0.72 13.53
CA GLU A 89 -23.43 0.98 13.86
C GLU A 89 -24.01 -0.05 14.85
N GLN A 90 -23.42 -1.25 14.94
CA GLN A 90 -23.93 -2.34 15.78
C GLN A 90 -23.78 -2.05 17.28
N PRO A 91 -24.75 -2.45 18.13
CA PRO A 91 -24.60 -2.38 19.57
C PRO A 91 -23.57 -3.42 20.03
N TRP A 92 -22.67 -3.00 20.94
CA TRP A 92 -21.76 -3.92 21.62
C TRP A 92 -21.64 -3.54 23.10
N PRO A 93 -21.13 -4.45 23.95
CA PRO A 93 -21.06 -4.22 25.40
C PRO A 93 -20.38 -2.89 25.75
N ASN A 94 -21.08 -2.06 26.53
CA ASN A 94 -20.62 -0.75 27.03
C ASN A 94 -20.28 0.30 25.96
N LYS A 95 -20.72 0.12 24.71
CA LYS A 95 -20.45 1.06 23.60
C LYS A 95 -20.76 2.52 23.92
N GLU A 96 -21.91 2.77 24.55
CA GLU A 96 -22.39 4.12 24.87
C GLU A 96 -21.54 4.84 25.93
N GLN A 97 -20.85 4.06 26.78
CA GLN A 97 -19.94 4.58 27.81
C GLN A 97 -18.54 4.86 27.25
N MET A 98 -18.26 4.43 26.01
CA MET A 98 -16.96 4.58 25.36
C MET A 98 -16.86 5.90 24.60
N THR A 99 -15.72 6.57 24.75
CA THR A 99 -15.37 7.72 23.90
C THR A 99 -15.22 7.27 22.44
N PRO A 100 -15.32 8.19 21.45
CA PRO A 100 -15.06 7.87 20.05
C PRO A 100 -13.68 7.21 19.82
N LEU A 101 -12.67 7.63 20.58
CA LEU A 101 -11.31 7.05 20.51
C LEU A 101 -11.31 5.59 20.99
N GLN A 102 -12.00 5.30 22.10
CA GLN A 102 -12.13 3.95 22.63
C GLN A 102 -12.91 3.04 21.66
N ARG A 103 -13.96 3.54 21.03
CA ARG A 103 -14.69 2.82 19.97
C ARG A 103 -13.80 2.52 18.76
N ALA A 104 -12.97 3.46 18.33
CA ALA A 104 -12.00 3.25 17.25
C ALA A 104 -10.97 2.16 17.60
N LEU A 105 -10.50 2.09 18.85
CA LEU A 105 -9.61 1.04 19.34
C LEU A 105 -10.26 -0.35 19.32
N VAL A 106 -11.55 -0.45 19.70
CA VAL A 106 -12.32 -1.70 19.60
C VAL A 106 -12.46 -2.16 18.15
N LEU A 107 -12.80 -1.24 17.23
CA LEU A 107 -12.87 -1.54 15.80
C LEU A 107 -11.52 -1.98 15.24
N LEU A 108 -10.42 -1.31 15.60
CA LEU A 108 -9.07 -1.70 15.19
C LEU A 108 -8.72 -3.13 15.62
N ALA A 109 -9.14 -3.55 16.82
CA ALA A 109 -8.89 -4.89 17.35
C ALA A 109 -9.70 -5.99 16.62
N ILE A 110 -10.98 -5.75 16.35
CA ILE A 110 -11.91 -6.79 15.86
C ILE A 110 -12.12 -6.72 14.34
N ARG A 111 -12.30 -5.52 13.80
CA ARG A 111 -12.61 -5.22 12.39
C ARG A 111 -11.70 -4.11 11.87
N THR A 112 -10.43 -4.46 11.66
CA THR A 112 -9.38 -3.52 11.24
C THR A 112 -9.72 -2.81 9.93
N ASP A 113 -10.46 -3.45 9.03
CA ASP A 113 -10.98 -2.87 7.78
C ASP A 113 -11.91 -1.66 8.03
N CYS A 114 -12.61 -1.62 9.16
CA CYS A 114 -13.52 -0.54 9.54
C CYS A 114 -12.88 0.51 10.47
N THR A 115 -11.56 0.45 10.68
CA THR A 115 -10.85 1.40 11.56
C THR A 115 -11.04 2.84 11.08
N ILE A 116 -11.01 3.08 9.76
CA ILE A 116 -11.18 4.42 9.19
C ILE A 116 -12.52 5.04 9.61
N THR A 117 -13.60 4.26 9.60
CA THR A 117 -14.92 4.69 10.07
C THR A 117 -14.88 5.12 11.54
N GLY A 118 -14.20 4.35 12.39
CA GLY A 118 -13.98 4.72 13.79
C GLY A 118 -13.19 6.03 13.94
N LEU A 119 -12.16 6.24 13.13
CA LEU A 119 -11.38 7.48 13.12
C LEU A 119 -12.20 8.68 12.63
N GLN A 120 -13.11 8.46 11.69
CA GLN A 120 -14.03 9.50 11.21
C GLN A 120 -15.00 9.94 12.32
N GLU A 121 -15.48 9.03 13.17
CA GLU A 121 -16.29 9.39 14.34
C GLU A 121 -15.52 10.26 15.34
N VAL A 122 -14.23 9.99 15.55
CA VAL A 122 -13.36 10.83 16.41
C VAL A 122 -13.29 12.25 15.86
N ILE A 123 -13.04 12.39 14.56
CA ILE A 123 -12.94 13.70 13.89
C ILE A 123 -14.29 14.43 13.90
N ALA A 124 -15.38 13.73 13.55
CA ALA A 124 -16.71 14.30 13.52
C ALA A 124 -17.17 14.74 14.91
N GLY A 125 -16.82 13.99 15.96
CA GLY A 125 -17.13 14.32 17.34
C GLY A 125 -16.38 15.55 17.84
N LYS A 126 -15.11 15.75 17.45
CA LYS A 126 -14.29 16.87 17.94
C LYS A 126 -14.30 18.11 17.07
N LEU A 127 -14.08 17.95 15.75
CA LEU A 127 -13.93 19.06 14.80
C LEU A 127 -15.19 19.27 13.94
N GLY A 128 -16.09 18.28 13.89
CA GLY A 128 -17.28 18.29 13.06
C GLY A 128 -17.10 17.64 11.69
N LYS A 129 -18.22 17.27 11.05
CA LYS A 129 -18.24 16.56 9.76
C LYS A 129 -17.56 17.31 8.61
N LYS A 130 -17.46 18.64 8.71
CA LYS A 130 -16.81 19.50 7.70
C LYS A 130 -15.32 19.20 7.50
N PHE A 131 -14.68 18.57 8.49
CA PHE A 131 -13.26 18.15 8.41
C PHE A 131 -13.07 16.74 7.82
N LEU A 132 -14.17 16.06 7.45
CA LEU A 132 -14.16 14.78 6.73
C LEU A 132 -14.28 14.96 5.21
N GLU A 133 -14.90 16.04 4.77
CA GLU A 133 -15.13 16.34 3.36
C GLU A 133 -13.97 17.17 2.80
N PRO A 134 -13.33 16.75 1.70
CA PRO A 134 -12.32 17.57 1.05
C PRO A 134 -12.99 18.84 0.49
N PRO A 135 -12.41 20.04 0.69
CA PRO A 135 -12.93 21.25 0.08
C PRO A 135 -12.79 21.16 -1.46
N SER A 136 -13.72 21.80 -2.18
CA SER A 136 -13.59 21.89 -3.63
C SER A 136 -12.34 22.68 -4.02
N PHE A 137 -11.56 22.14 -4.96
CA PHE A 137 -10.41 22.86 -5.50
C PHE A 137 -10.90 24.11 -6.23
N ASN A 138 -10.38 25.27 -5.84
CA ASN A 138 -10.71 26.55 -6.46
C ASN A 138 -9.43 27.35 -6.70
N LEU A 139 -8.94 27.27 -7.94
CA LEU A 139 -7.72 27.96 -8.37
C LEU A 139 -7.83 29.48 -8.24
N GLU A 140 -9.01 30.05 -8.52
CA GLU A 140 -9.27 31.48 -8.43
C GLU A 140 -9.17 31.98 -6.98
N LYS A 141 -9.66 31.20 -6.02
CA LYS A 141 -9.51 31.53 -4.60
C LYS A 141 -8.04 31.54 -4.18
N SER A 142 -7.24 30.56 -4.63
CA SER A 142 -5.80 30.52 -4.38
C SER A 142 -5.07 31.70 -5.01
N PHE A 143 -5.43 32.06 -6.25
CA PHE A 143 -4.89 33.23 -6.93
C PHE A 143 -5.20 34.53 -6.18
N ASN A 144 -6.43 34.72 -5.72
CA ASN A 144 -6.85 35.92 -5.02
C ASN A 144 -6.21 36.07 -3.63
N SER A 145 -5.74 34.98 -3.03
CA SER A 145 -4.98 35.02 -1.77
C SER A 145 -3.47 35.24 -1.96
N SER A 146 -2.97 35.27 -3.20
CA SER A 146 -1.56 35.49 -3.50
C SER A 146 -1.27 36.91 -4.00
N ASN A 147 0.01 37.28 -4.00
CA ASN A 147 0.53 38.57 -4.46
C ASN A 147 1.72 38.37 -5.41
N GLN A 148 2.32 39.46 -5.89
CA GLN A 148 3.45 39.43 -6.82
C GLN A 148 4.72 38.77 -6.26
N CYS A 149 4.85 38.66 -4.94
CA CYS A 149 6.02 38.06 -4.28
C CYS A 149 5.76 36.65 -3.74
N THR A 150 4.54 36.13 -3.89
CA THR A 150 4.15 34.82 -3.35
C THR A 150 4.02 33.83 -4.51
N PRO A 151 4.98 32.90 -4.71
CA PRO A 151 4.89 31.90 -5.76
C PRO A 151 3.68 30.99 -5.56
N LEU A 152 3.05 30.61 -6.67
CA LEU A 152 1.94 29.68 -6.72
C LEU A 152 2.46 28.32 -7.19
N ILE A 153 2.41 27.30 -6.32
CA ILE A 153 3.10 26.02 -6.52
C ILE A 153 2.07 24.90 -6.68
N PHE A 154 2.01 24.33 -7.88
CA PHE A 154 1.31 23.08 -8.15
C PHE A 154 2.20 21.90 -7.78
N VAL A 155 1.82 21.22 -6.70
CA VAL A 155 2.38 19.92 -6.32
C VAL A 155 1.61 18.86 -7.12
N LEU A 156 2.27 18.32 -8.14
CA LEU A 156 1.65 17.41 -9.08
C LEU A 156 1.62 15.99 -8.51
N SER A 157 0.42 15.41 -8.52
CA SER A 157 0.30 13.94 -8.53
C SER A 157 0.68 13.43 -9.91
N SER A 158 1.23 12.22 -9.97
CA SER A 158 1.51 11.57 -11.25
C SER A 158 0.29 11.54 -12.17
N GLY A 159 0.45 12.04 -13.40
CA GLY A 159 -0.62 12.09 -14.41
C GLY A 159 -1.61 13.25 -14.26
N ALA A 160 -1.43 14.14 -13.28
CA ALA A 160 -2.18 15.40 -13.19
C ALA A 160 -1.41 16.53 -13.89
N ASP A 161 -2.10 17.27 -14.76
CA ASP A 161 -1.56 18.46 -15.43
C ASP A 161 -2.48 19.66 -15.14
N PRO A 162 -2.00 20.70 -14.44
CA PRO A 162 -2.81 21.87 -14.08
C PRO A 162 -2.92 22.89 -15.22
N MET A 163 -2.25 22.67 -16.36
CA MET A 163 -2.17 23.66 -17.42
C MET A 163 -3.54 24.02 -18.00
N ALA A 164 -4.45 23.07 -18.17
CA ALA A 164 -5.79 23.36 -18.68
C ALA A 164 -6.55 24.35 -17.77
N GLU A 165 -6.55 24.09 -16.45
CA GLU A 165 -7.16 24.95 -15.44
C GLU A 165 -6.48 26.33 -15.36
N LEU A 166 -5.15 26.36 -15.45
CA LEU A 166 -4.36 27.59 -15.43
C LEU A 166 -4.64 28.46 -16.66
N MET A 167 -4.69 27.86 -17.84
CA MET A 167 -5.02 28.55 -19.09
C MET A 167 -6.45 29.11 -19.06
N ARG A 168 -7.41 28.34 -18.53
CA ARG A 168 -8.79 28.83 -18.34
C ARG A 168 -8.85 30.04 -17.41
N LEU A 169 -8.05 30.04 -16.33
CA LEU A 169 -7.96 31.20 -15.44
C LEU A 169 -7.28 32.39 -16.14
N ALA A 170 -6.20 32.15 -16.89
CA ALA A 170 -5.50 33.17 -17.64
C ALA A 170 -6.42 33.85 -18.67
N THR A 171 -7.25 33.10 -19.39
CA THR A 171 -8.27 33.66 -20.29
C THR A 171 -9.29 34.49 -19.53
N LYS A 172 -9.80 34.01 -18.39
CA LYS A 172 -10.77 34.73 -17.57
C LYS A 172 -10.23 36.06 -17.05
N LEU A 173 -8.95 36.12 -16.69
CA LEU A 173 -8.27 37.31 -16.16
C LEU A 173 -7.56 38.16 -17.23
N GLY A 174 -7.69 37.81 -18.52
CA GLY A 174 -7.06 38.55 -19.61
C GLY A 174 -5.52 38.43 -19.68
N MET A 175 -4.94 37.42 -19.04
CA MET A 175 -3.50 37.16 -19.00
C MET A 175 -3.02 36.16 -20.06
N ASN A 176 -3.90 35.72 -20.96
CA ASN A 176 -3.57 34.71 -21.98
C ASN A 176 -2.43 35.13 -22.93
N GLU A 177 -2.35 36.42 -23.26
CA GLU A 177 -1.28 37.01 -24.08
C GLU A 177 -0.11 37.55 -23.25
N LYS A 178 -0.26 37.61 -21.92
CA LYS A 178 0.71 38.13 -20.95
C LYS A 178 1.29 37.03 -20.06
N GLN A 179 1.65 35.92 -20.68
CA GLN A 179 2.26 34.80 -19.99
C GLN A 179 3.46 34.25 -20.75
N GLN A 180 4.42 33.70 -20.02
CA GLN A 180 5.56 32.97 -20.54
C GLN A 180 5.64 31.63 -19.83
N SER A 181 5.67 30.53 -20.59
CA SER A 181 5.84 29.18 -20.05
C SER A 181 7.23 28.65 -20.40
N VAL A 182 7.92 28.08 -19.41
CA VAL A 182 9.22 27.44 -19.55
C VAL A 182 9.18 26.08 -18.89
N SER A 183 9.30 25.01 -19.68
CA SER A 183 9.46 23.66 -19.15
C SER A 183 10.91 23.43 -18.73
N LEU A 184 11.13 23.26 -17.43
CA LEU A 184 12.46 23.05 -16.87
C LEU A 184 12.95 21.63 -17.16
N GLY A 185 14.23 21.57 -17.54
CA GLY A 185 14.99 20.38 -17.85
C GLY A 185 16.47 20.77 -17.98
N GLN A 186 17.29 19.87 -18.50
CA GLN A 186 18.73 20.13 -18.63
C GLN A 186 18.98 21.37 -19.51
N GLY A 187 19.65 22.38 -18.94
CA GLY A 187 20.05 23.61 -19.65
C GLY A 187 18.98 24.70 -19.79
N GLN A 188 17.78 24.53 -19.22
CA GLN A 188 16.69 25.53 -19.34
C GLN A 188 16.72 26.63 -18.26
N GLY A 189 17.59 26.52 -17.24
CA GLY A 189 17.71 27.49 -16.15
C GLY A 189 17.87 28.95 -16.60
N PRO A 190 18.82 29.27 -17.49
CA PRO A 190 19.02 30.65 -17.96
C PRO A 190 17.79 31.25 -18.67
N LYS A 191 16.99 30.41 -19.36
CA LYS A 191 15.75 30.84 -20.01
C LYS A 191 14.67 31.16 -18.97
N ALA A 192 14.59 30.36 -17.90
CA ALA A 192 13.68 30.62 -16.78
C ALA A 192 14.06 31.89 -16.03
N GLU A 193 15.35 32.13 -15.79
CA GLU A 193 15.84 33.39 -15.18
C GLU A 193 15.44 34.61 -16.00
N LYS A 194 15.69 34.58 -17.31
CA LYS A 194 15.29 35.65 -18.21
C LYS A 194 13.77 35.90 -18.19
N ALA A 195 12.97 34.82 -18.22
CA ALA A 195 11.52 34.93 -18.14
C ALA A 195 11.04 35.55 -16.83
N ILE A 196 11.68 35.20 -15.70
CA ILE A 196 11.38 35.80 -14.40
C ILE A 196 11.68 37.31 -14.41
N GLU A 197 12.85 37.73 -14.88
CA GLU A 197 13.20 39.17 -14.89
C GLU A 197 12.28 39.98 -15.84
N GLU A 198 12.02 39.49 -17.05
CA GLU A 198 11.06 40.12 -17.97
C GLU A 198 9.65 40.15 -17.38
N GLY A 199 9.26 39.10 -16.67
CA GLY A 199 7.97 39.01 -16.01
C GLY A 199 7.82 40.02 -14.86
N LYS A 200 8.87 40.23 -14.06
CA LYS A 200 8.86 41.19 -12.94
C LYS A 200 8.61 42.62 -13.44
N GLU A 201 9.28 43.02 -14.52
CA GLU A 201 9.15 44.37 -15.10
C GLU A 201 7.85 44.53 -15.90
N GLY A 202 7.50 43.52 -16.70
CA GLY A 202 6.34 43.55 -17.61
C GLY A 202 5.01 43.16 -16.98
N GLY A 203 5.01 42.70 -15.73
CA GLY A 203 3.80 42.23 -15.03
C GLY A 203 3.18 40.99 -15.65
N LEU A 204 4.02 40.07 -16.13
CA LEU A 204 3.59 38.84 -16.83
C LEU A 204 3.39 37.67 -15.87
N TRP A 205 2.67 36.66 -16.30
CA TRP A 205 2.67 35.36 -15.61
C TRP A 205 3.80 34.50 -16.12
N VAL A 206 4.68 34.06 -15.22
CA VAL A 206 5.78 33.15 -15.56
C VAL A 206 5.45 31.77 -15.03
N ILE A 207 5.37 30.79 -15.92
CA ILE A 207 4.98 29.42 -15.61
C ILE A 207 6.21 28.52 -15.81
N LEU A 208 6.81 28.08 -14.70
CA LEU A 208 7.91 27.13 -14.72
C LEU A 208 7.37 25.72 -14.51
N GLN A 209 7.43 24.89 -15.55
CA GLN A 209 6.93 23.53 -15.49
C GLN A 209 8.04 22.55 -15.11
N ASN A 210 7.68 21.44 -14.45
CA ASN A 210 8.58 20.33 -14.15
C ASN A 210 9.85 20.73 -13.38
N CYS A 211 9.74 21.62 -12.38
CA CYS A 211 10.88 22.14 -11.64
C CYS A 211 11.76 21.05 -11.01
N HIS A 212 11.14 19.94 -10.60
CA HIS A 212 11.82 18.74 -10.08
C HIS A 212 12.82 18.09 -11.06
N LEU A 213 12.76 18.38 -12.36
CA LEU A 213 13.72 17.89 -13.37
C LEU A 213 14.99 18.76 -13.48
N ALA A 214 15.07 19.88 -12.75
CA ALA A 214 16.22 20.78 -12.76
C ALA A 214 16.83 20.98 -11.35
N PRO A 215 17.27 19.90 -10.66
CA PRO A 215 17.74 19.98 -9.27
C PRO A 215 18.93 20.94 -9.10
N SER A 216 19.85 20.99 -10.07
CA SER A 216 21.02 21.88 -10.02
C SER A 216 20.67 23.38 -10.08
N TRP A 217 19.48 23.73 -10.57
CA TRP A 217 19.03 25.12 -10.70
C TRP A 217 18.11 25.55 -9.54
N MET A 218 17.60 24.61 -8.74
CA MET A 218 16.71 24.91 -7.60
C MET A 218 17.30 25.93 -6.61
N PRO A 219 18.60 25.92 -6.25
CA PRO A 219 19.18 26.97 -5.40
C PRO A 219 19.13 28.37 -6.02
N VAL A 220 19.17 28.48 -7.36
CA VAL A 220 19.05 29.76 -8.06
C VAL A 220 17.61 30.26 -8.02
N LEU A 221 16.63 29.35 -8.18
CA LEU A 221 15.22 29.67 -8.02
C LEU A 221 14.92 30.23 -6.62
N GLU A 222 15.51 29.64 -5.58
CA GLU A 222 15.40 30.10 -4.19
C GLU A 222 15.84 31.56 -4.05
N VAL A 223 17.05 31.88 -4.49
CA VAL A 223 17.56 33.27 -4.48
C VAL A 223 16.63 34.20 -5.27
N LYS A 224 16.15 33.77 -6.44
CA LYS A 224 15.28 34.59 -7.29
C LYS A 224 13.92 34.89 -6.66
N VAL A 225 13.37 33.96 -5.88
CA VAL A 225 12.13 34.17 -5.13
C VAL A 225 12.37 35.07 -3.93
N GLU A 226 13.49 34.93 -3.22
CA GLU A 226 13.85 35.82 -2.10
C GLU A 226 14.11 37.27 -2.55
N GLU A 227 14.60 37.47 -3.78
CA GLU A 227 14.80 38.79 -4.39
C GLU A 227 13.50 39.51 -4.78
N LEU A 228 12.34 38.84 -4.73
CA LEU A 228 11.05 39.44 -5.09
C LEU A 228 10.64 40.49 -4.05
N ASN A 229 10.77 41.77 -4.42
CA ASN A 229 10.38 42.90 -3.60
C ASN A 229 9.08 43.54 -4.15
N PRO A 230 8.03 43.73 -3.31
CA PRO A 230 6.77 44.36 -3.73
C PRO A 230 6.93 45.72 -4.40
N ASP A 231 7.95 46.50 -4.02
CA ASP A 231 8.19 47.86 -4.55
C ASP A 231 8.83 47.85 -5.95
N LYS A 232 9.42 46.73 -6.37
CA LYS A 232 10.17 46.61 -7.64
C LYS A 232 9.49 45.72 -8.66
N VAL A 233 8.48 44.95 -8.25
CA VAL A 233 7.81 43.95 -9.08
C VAL A 233 6.41 44.44 -9.39
N ALA A 234 6.02 44.39 -10.66
CA ALA A 234 4.68 44.80 -11.09
C ALA A 234 3.57 43.98 -10.40
N ASP A 235 2.50 44.65 -9.96
CA ASP A 235 1.40 44.03 -9.20
C ASP A 235 0.72 42.85 -9.91
N SER A 236 0.72 42.83 -11.25
CA SER A 236 0.12 41.75 -12.05
C SER A 236 1.04 40.54 -12.24
N PHE A 237 2.33 40.65 -11.89
CA PHE A 237 3.27 39.53 -12.00
C PHE A 237 2.85 38.37 -11.11
N ARG A 238 2.93 37.14 -11.64
CA ARG A 238 2.76 35.92 -10.83
C ARG A 238 3.73 34.85 -11.31
N LEU A 239 4.40 34.23 -10.34
CA LEU A 239 5.26 33.08 -10.57
C LEU A 239 4.50 31.79 -10.26
N TRP A 240 4.30 30.98 -11.29
CA TRP A 240 3.65 29.67 -11.20
C TRP A 240 4.71 28.57 -11.34
N LEU A 241 4.73 27.63 -10.40
CA LEU A 241 5.69 26.53 -10.38
C LEU A 241 4.92 25.21 -10.44
N THR A 242 5.31 24.29 -11.31
CA THR A 242 4.81 22.91 -11.27
C THR A 242 5.92 21.93 -10.95
N ALA A 243 5.70 21.05 -9.99
CA ALA A 243 6.68 20.06 -9.57
C ALA A 243 6.02 18.83 -8.95
N MET A 244 6.60 17.65 -9.19
CA MET A 244 6.38 16.50 -8.32
C MET A 244 7.16 16.70 -7.00
N PRO A 245 6.73 16.09 -5.89
CA PRO A 245 7.50 16.11 -4.65
C PRO A 245 8.95 15.64 -4.89
N SER A 246 9.91 16.49 -4.55
CA SER A 246 11.35 16.23 -4.70
C SER A 246 12.11 16.77 -3.49
N PRO A 247 13.11 16.05 -2.95
CA PRO A 247 13.95 16.54 -1.87
C PRO A 247 14.81 17.75 -2.29
N ASP A 248 15.05 17.92 -3.60
CA ASP A 248 15.89 19.00 -4.13
C ASP A 248 15.12 20.32 -4.30
N PHE A 249 13.79 20.31 -4.12
CA PHE A 249 12.99 21.52 -4.26
C PHE A 249 13.21 22.44 -3.04
N PRO A 250 13.44 23.76 -3.21
CA PRO A 250 13.88 24.60 -2.10
C PRO A 250 12.83 24.75 -1.00
N VAL A 251 13.27 24.57 0.25
CA VAL A 251 12.39 24.61 1.42
C VAL A 251 11.83 26.01 1.66
N SER A 252 12.62 27.07 1.42
CA SER A 252 12.17 28.47 1.57
C SER A 252 11.06 28.82 0.57
N VAL A 253 11.22 28.43 -0.70
CA VAL A 253 10.22 28.64 -1.76
C VAL A 253 8.95 27.88 -1.43
N LEU A 254 9.08 26.65 -0.91
CA LEU A 254 7.93 25.95 -0.36
C LEU A 254 7.34 26.77 0.78
N GLN A 255 8.05 27.05 1.87
CA GLN A 255 7.50 27.77 3.04
C GLN A 255 6.75 29.05 2.66
N ASN A 256 7.34 29.90 1.82
CA ASN A 256 6.79 31.19 1.40
C ASN A 256 5.73 31.10 0.30
N GLY A 257 5.74 30.03 -0.52
CA GLY A 257 4.80 29.86 -1.62
C GLY A 257 3.43 29.32 -1.20
N GLN A 258 2.42 29.58 -2.02
CA GLN A 258 1.09 28.97 -1.89
C GLN A 258 1.03 27.64 -2.64
N LYS A 259 0.91 26.55 -1.89
CA LYS A 259 0.93 25.19 -2.43
C LYS A 259 -0.49 24.72 -2.71
N MET A 260 -0.66 24.04 -3.83
CA MET A 260 -1.90 23.42 -4.23
C MET A 260 -1.64 22.08 -4.89
N THR A 261 -2.46 21.11 -4.55
CA THR A 261 -2.41 19.76 -5.10
C THR A 261 -3.59 19.57 -6.03
N LEU A 262 -3.33 19.18 -7.28
CA LEU A 262 -4.34 18.66 -8.16
C LEU A 262 -4.29 17.13 -8.07
N GLU A 263 -5.14 16.56 -7.23
CA GLU A 263 -5.25 15.11 -7.13
C GLU A 263 -6.31 14.58 -8.11
N PRO A 264 -6.05 13.46 -8.81
CA PRO A 264 -7.10 12.79 -9.55
C PRO A 264 -8.23 12.39 -8.58
N PRO A 265 -9.50 12.51 -9.00
CA PRO A 265 -10.59 12.16 -8.13
C PRO A 265 -10.56 10.66 -7.81
N ARG A 266 -10.94 10.29 -6.59
CA ARG A 266 -11.01 8.88 -6.18
C ARG A 266 -12.35 8.26 -6.56
N GLY A 267 -12.30 6.98 -6.88
CA GLY A 267 -13.46 6.14 -7.17
C GLY A 267 -13.76 6.03 -8.67
N LEU A 268 -14.27 4.87 -9.07
CA LEU A 268 -14.52 4.52 -10.47
C LEU A 268 -15.46 5.52 -11.14
N LYS A 269 -16.52 5.92 -10.44
CA LYS A 269 -17.49 6.92 -10.92
C LYS A 269 -16.81 8.23 -11.28
N SER A 270 -15.98 8.76 -10.38
CA SER A 270 -15.36 10.07 -10.55
C SER A 270 -14.29 10.06 -11.65
N ASN A 271 -13.51 8.99 -11.74
CA ASN A 271 -12.53 8.81 -12.82
C ASN A 271 -13.20 8.65 -14.18
N LEU A 272 -14.28 7.86 -14.26
CA LEU A 272 -15.04 7.70 -15.49
C LEU A 272 -15.70 9.02 -15.92
N LEU A 273 -16.27 9.76 -14.97
CA LEU A 273 -16.87 11.06 -15.23
C LEU A 273 -15.84 12.03 -15.78
N ARG A 274 -14.64 12.08 -15.19
CA ARG A 274 -13.53 12.91 -15.67
C ARG A 274 -13.09 12.49 -17.07
N ALA A 275 -12.85 11.21 -17.31
CA ALA A 275 -12.37 10.69 -18.59
C ALA A 275 -13.38 10.95 -19.73
N PHE A 276 -14.67 10.79 -19.47
CA PHE A 276 -15.70 10.98 -20.48
C PHE A 276 -16.07 12.45 -20.69
N SER A 277 -16.10 13.27 -19.62
CA SER A 277 -16.41 14.70 -19.72
C SER A 277 -15.28 15.51 -20.36
N SER A 278 -14.06 14.96 -20.45
CA SER A 278 -12.95 15.60 -21.16
C SER A 278 -13.04 15.48 -22.68
N ILE A 279 -14.02 14.74 -23.20
CA ILE A 279 -14.20 14.53 -24.64
C ILE A 279 -15.01 15.71 -25.19
N GLU A 280 -14.48 16.40 -26.19
CA GLU A 280 -15.17 17.51 -26.84
C GLU A 280 -16.48 17.02 -27.49
N PRO A 281 -17.64 17.64 -27.18
CA PRO A 281 -18.93 17.24 -27.73
C PRO A 281 -18.97 17.27 -29.26
N GLU A 282 -18.35 18.28 -29.88
CA GLU A 282 -18.23 18.44 -31.32
C GLU A 282 -17.45 17.27 -31.93
N TRP A 283 -16.28 16.96 -31.37
CA TRP A 283 -15.47 15.82 -31.82
C TRP A 283 -16.22 14.50 -31.65
N PHE A 284 -16.95 14.30 -30.55
CA PHE A 284 -17.75 13.08 -30.31
C PHE A 284 -18.90 12.92 -31.32
N ALA A 285 -19.55 14.03 -31.67
CA ALA A 285 -20.66 14.04 -32.63
C ALA A 285 -20.17 13.75 -34.06
N GLU A 286 -19.04 14.35 -34.45
CA GLU A 286 -18.48 14.28 -35.81
C GLU A 286 -17.58 13.06 -36.07
N SER A 287 -17.16 12.35 -35.02
CA SER A 287 -16.31 11.16 -35.15
C SER A 287 -16.99 10.03 -35.92
N CYS A 288 -16.19 9.36 -36.78
CA CYS A 288 -16.60 8.29 -37.69
C CYS A 288 -17.61 8.75 -38.77
N THR A 289 -17.12 8.97 -39.99
CA THR A 289 -17.96 9.46 -41.11
C THR A 289 -18.45 8.38 -42.06
N LYS A 290 -17.96 7.14 -41.92
CA LYS A 290 -18.17 6.04 -42.87
C LYS A 290 -19.63 5.61 -43.03
N ASP A 291 -20.24 5.13 -41.95
CA ASP A 291 -21.62 4.65 -41.91
C ASP A 291 -22.18 4.72 -40.48
N GLN A 292 -23.49 4.50 -40.35
CA GLN A 292 -24.17 4.57 -39.05
C GLN A 292 -23.73 3.43 -38.10
N ALA A 293 -23.35 2.27 -38.66
CA ALA A 293 -22.83 1.14 -37.89
C ALA A 293 -21.46 1.47 -37.27
N CYS A 294 -20.56 2.13 -38.00
CA CYS A 294 -19.27 2.61 -37.50
C CYS A 294 -19.46 3.63 -36.37
N LYS A 295 -20.38 4.61 -36.53
CA LYS A 295 -20.73 5.56 -35.46
C LYS A 295 -21.26 4.85 -34.21
N HIS A 296 -22.12 3.85 -34.39
CA HIS A 296 -22.65 3.04 -33.29
C HIS A 296 -21.55 2.30 -32.55
N ASN A 297 -20.72 1.55 -33.29
CA ASN A 297 -19.63 0.75 -32.74
C ASN A 297 -18.59 1.62 -32.03
N PHE A 298 -18.21 2.74 -32.64
CA PHE A 298 -17.26 3.68 -32.07
C PHE A 298 -17.72 4.20 -30.71
N ARG A 299 -18.96 4.69 -30.59
CA ARG A 299 -19.45 5.30 -29.34
C ARG A 299 -19.59 4.27 -28.21
N LYS A 300 -20.11 3.08 -28.51
CA LYS A 300 -20.18 1.97 -27.54
C LYS A 300 -18.79 1.54 -27.06
N MET A 301 -17.85 1.32 -27.99
CA MET A 301 -16.49 0.92 -27.66
C MET A 301 -15.68 2.03 -26.99
N LEU A 302 -15.92 3.30 -27.33
CA LEU A 302 -15.31 4.46 -26.70
C LEU A 302 -15.72 4.57 -25.22
N PHE A 303 -17.01 4.33 -24.92
CA PHE A 303 -17.46 4.23 -23.54
C PHE A 303 -16.76 3.08 -22.81
N GLY A 304 -16.65 1.90 -23.44
CA GLY A 304 -15.90 0.76 -22.91
C GLY A 304 -14.43 1.08 -22.63
N LEU A 305 -13.76 1.82 -23.52
CA LEU A 305 -12.37 2.28 -23.34
C LEU A 305 -12.24 3.26 -22.16
N CYS A 306 -13.17 4.21 -22.02
CA CYS A 306 -13.16 5.15 -20.90
C CYS A 306 -13.42 4.43 -19.56
N PHE A 307 -14.32 3.43 -19.57
CA PHE A 307 -14.58 2.59 -18.41
C PHE A 307 -13.34 1.77 -18.05
N PHE A 308 -12.71 1.12 -19.03
CA PHE A 308 -11.46 0.39 -18.86
C PHE A 308 -10.36 1.27 -18.24
N HIS A 309 -10.16 2.49 -18.76
CA HIS A 309 -9.19 3.45 -18.23
C HIS A 309 -9.46 3.80 -16.77
N ALA A 310 -10.71 4.13 -16.43
CA ALA A 310 -11.10 4.42 -15.05
C ALA A 310 -10.94 3.20 -14.12
N LEU A 311 -11.22 2.00 -14.62
CA LEU A 311 -11.08 0.74 -13.91
C LEU A 311 -9.62 0.45 -13.57
N ILE A 312 -8.70 0.51 -14.55
CA ILE A 312 -7.29 0.20 -14.32
C ILE A 312 -6.61 1.22 -13.39
N GLN A 313 -7.03 2.49 -13.45
CA GLN A 313 -6.57 3.55 -12.54
C GLN A 313 -6.98 3.25 -11.09
N GLU A 314 -8.25 2.93 -10.85
CA GLU A 314 -8.73 2.60 -9.50
C GLU A 314 -8.22 1.25 -9.00
N ARG A 315 -7.99 0.29 -9.89
CA ARG A 315 -7.44 -1.03 -9.53
C ARG A 315 -6.07 -0.92 -8.87
N CYS A 316 -5.29 0.15 -9.12
CA CYS A 316 -4.03 0.43 -8.42
C CYS A 316 -4.19 0.63 -6.90
N THR A 317 -5.39 0.96 -6.40
CA THR A 317 -5.62 1.15 -4.96
C THR A 317 -5.60 -0.17 -4.17
N TYR A 318 -5.79 -1.31 -4.83
CA TYR A 318 -5.78 -2.65 -4.22
C TYR A 318 -4.38 -3.24 -4.00
N GLY A 319 -3.31 -2.48 -4.32
CA GLY A 319 -1.93 -2.95 -4.20
C GLY A 319 -1.68 -4.23 -5.02
N PRO A 320 -0.94 -5.23 -4.49
CA PRO A 320 -0.63 -6.47 -5.19
C PRO A 320 -1.83 -7.30 -5.66
N LEU A 321 -3.02 -7.12 -5.08
CA LEU A 321 -4.25 -7.78 -5.56
C LEU A 321 -4.79 -7.13 -6.85
N GLY A 322 -4.49 -5.85 -7.03
CA GLY A 322 -4.79 -5.11 -8.25
C GLY A 322 -3.72 -5.36 -9.31
N TRP A 323 -2.48 -4.98 -8.99
CA TRP A 323 -1.28 -5.08 -9.83
C TRP A 323 -0.07 -5.45 -8.97
N ASN A 324 0.78 -6.36 -9.45
CA ASN A 324 2.01 -6.72 -8.73
C ASN A 324 2.94 -5.51 -8.57
N ILE A 325 3.00 -4.65 -9.58
CA ILE A 325 3.78 -3.41 -9.58
C ILE A 325 2.83 -2.19 -9.63
N PRO A 326 3.08 -1.13 -8.84
CA PRO A 326 2.24 0.07 -8.85
C PRO A 326 2.45 0.89 -10.13
N TYR A 327 1.66 0.59 -11.16
CA TYR A 327 1.66 1.32 -12.43
C TYR A 327 0.91 2.65 -12.35
N GLN A 328 1.25 3.54 -13.27
CA GLN A 328 0.60 4.84 -13.44
C GLN A 328 0.08 4.96 -14.87
N PHE A 329 -1.24 4.86 -15.02
CA PHE A 329 -1.94 4.98 -16.31
C PHE A 329 -2.38 6.42 -16.54
N SER A 330 -2.02 6.98 -17.69
CA SER A 330 -2.11 8.42 -17.97
C SER A 330 -3.18 8.76 -19.02
N GLU A 331 -3.66 10.00 -19.02
CA GLU A 331 -4.63 10.47 -20.02
C GLU A 331 -4.12 10.41 -21.47
N PRO A 332 -2.83 10.70 -21.78
CA PRO A 332 -2.30 10.49 -23.13
C PRO A 332 -2.46 9.07 -23.65
N ASP A 333 -2.31 8.05 -22.79
CA ASP A 333 -2.47 6.65 -23.19
C ASP A 333 -3.92 6.41 -23.68
N ARG A 334 -4.90 6.99 -22.99
CA ARG A 334 -6.31 6.96 -23.39
C ARG A 334 -6.55 7.72 -24.69
N THR A 335 -6.05 8.94 -24.81
CA THR A 335 -6.25 9.78 -26.01
C THR A 335 -5.73 9.08 -27.26
N ILE A 336 -4.54 8.46 -27.20
CA ILE A 336 -3.98 7.68 -28.32
C ILE A 336 -4.88 6.48 -28.64
N CYS A 337 -5.35 5.74 -27.62
CA CYS A 337 -6.28 4.62 -27.84
C CYS A 337 -7.59 5.07 -28.49
N MET A 338 -8.12 6.25 -28.13
CA MET A 338 -9.33 6.81 -28.73
C MET A 338 -9.13 7.14 -30.21
N MET A 339 -8.01 7.79 -30.55
CA MET A 339 -7.66 8.11 -31.94
C MET A 339 -7.48 6.83 -32.78
N GLN A 340 -6.79 5.84 -32.23
CA GLN A 340 -6.61 4.55 -32.89
C GLN A 340 -7.94 3.80 -33.06
N LEU A 341 -8.82 3.82 -32.05
CA LEU A 341 -10.15 3.22 -32.15
C LEU A 341 -10.93 3.81 -33.34
N ARG A 342 -10.94 5.14 -33.48
CA ARG A 342 -11.57 5.81 -34.62
C ARG A 342 -10.94 5.36 -35.95
N MET A 343 -9.62 5.44 -36.06
CA MET A 343 -8.86 5.07 -37.27
C MET A 343 -9.16 3.63 -37.72
N PHE A 344 -9.06 2.66 -36.81
CA PHE A 344 -9.31 1.26 -37.14
C PHE A 344 -10.75 1.00 -37.59
N LEU A 345 -11.74 1.67 -36.99
CA LEU A 345 -13.15 1.51 -37.37
C LEU A 345 -13.49 2.21 -38.70
N GLU A 346 -12.79 3.29 -39.06
CA GLU A 346 -12.97 3.95 -40.35
C GLU A 346 -12.33 3.13 -41.49
N GLU A 347 -11.11 2.63 -41.30
CA GLU A 347 -10.35 1.91 -42.33
C GLU A 347 -10.88 0.50 -42.62
N ASN A 348 -11.38 -0.22 -41.60
CA ASN A 348 -11.77 -1.62 -41.74
C ASN A 348 -13.27 -1.79 -41.98
N GLN A 349 -13.67 -2.82 -42.73
CA GLN A 349 -15.10 -3.14 -42.92
C GLN A 349 -15.73 -3.75 -41.66
N ASN A 350 -14.98 -4.61 -40.96
CA ASN A 350 -15.39 -5.24 -39.71
C ASN A 350 -14.53 -4.73 -38.56
N VAL A 351 -15.06 -4.77 -37.34
CA VAL A 351 -14.32 -4.35 -36.13
C VAL A 351 -13.11 -5.29 -35.89
N PRO A 352 -11.86 -4.80 -35.94
CA PRO A 352 -10.68 -5.64 -35.78
C PRO A 352 -10.31 -5.81 -34.30
N TYR A 353 -11.13 -6.57 -33.54
CA TYR A 353 -10.94 -6.74 -32.09
C TYR A 353 -9.53 -7.18 -31.67
N PRO A 354 -8.85 -8.14 -32.32
CA PRO A 354 -7.49 -8.52 -31.92
C PRO A 354 -6.48 -7.38 -32.05
N ALA A 355 -6.57 -6.57 -33.11
CA ALA A 355 -5.69 -5.43 -33.33
C ALA A 355 -5.98 -4.31 -32.31
N LEU A 356 -7.25 -4.03 -32.03
CA LEU A 356 -7.65 -3.05 -31.01
C LEU A 356 -7.22 -3.46 -29.60
N ARG A 357 -7.33 -4.75 -29.26
CA ARG A 357 -6.85 -5.28 -27.97
C ARG A 357 -5.34 -5.17 -27.86
N TYR A 358 -4.61 -5.57 -28.89
CA TYR A 358 -3.16 -5.47 -28.92
C TYR A 358 -2.68 -4.01 -28.79
N THR A 359 -3.21 -3.11 -29.62
CA THR A 359 -2.79 -1.70 -29.59
C THR A 359 -3.08 -1.03 -28.25
N ALA A 360 -4.25 -1.25 -27.65
CA ALA A 360 -4.57 -0.69 -26.35
C ALA A 360 -3.83 -1.37 -25.18
N ALA A 361 -3.98 -2.69 -25.00
CA ALA A 361 -3.44 -3.39 -23.82
C ALA A 361 -1.96 -3.76 -23.91
N GLU A 362 -1.41 -4.03 -25.11
CA GLU A 362 -0.01 -4.43 -25.28
C GLU A 362 0.91 -3.26 -25.61
N ALA A 363 0.49 -2.39 -26.54
CA ALA A 363 1.35 -1.30 -27.01
C ALA A 363 1.22 -0.03 -26.17
N ASN A 364 0.01 0.50 -26.00
CA ASN A 364 -0.21 1.80 -25.34
C ASN A 364 -0.12 1.67 -23.81
N TYR A 365 -1.09 1.00 -23.18
CA TYR A 365 -1.05 0.79 -21.73
C TYR A 365 0.01 -0.25 -21.34
N GLY A 366 0.16 -1.30 -22.15
CA GLY A 366 1.13 -2.38 -21.92
C GLY A 366 2.59 -1.94 -22.01
N GLY A 367 2.90 -0.86 -22.73
CA GLY A 367 4.23 -0.25 -22.72
C GLY A 367 4.70 0.19 -21.34
N ARG A 368 3.77 0.40 -20.38
CA ARG A 368 4.08 0.70 -18.98
C ARG A 368 4.13 -0.54 -18.09
N VAL A 369 3.51 -1.64 -18.52
CA VAL A 369 3.33 -2.86 -17.73
C VAL A 369 4.50 -3.80 -17.96
N THR A 370 5.38 -3.88 -16.95
CA THR A 370 6.64 -4.62 -17.02
C THR A 370 6.53 -6.07 -16.57
N ASP A 371 5.58 -6.40 -15.69
CA ASP A 371 5.39 -7.77 -15.17
C ASP A 371 4.55 -8.62 -16.12
N VAL A 372 4.94 -9.87 -16.34
CA VAL A 372 4.26 -10.76 -17.31
C VAL A 372 2.85 -11.13 -16.85
N ASN A 373 2.63 -11.28 -15.53
CA ASN A 373 1.30 -11.61 -15.01
C ASN A 373 0.38 -10.39 -15.03
N ASP A 374 0.90 -9.21 -14.72
CA ASP A 374 0.15 -7.96 -14.87
C ASP A 374 -0.18 -7.68 -16.34
N ARG A 375 0.75 -7.95 -17.26
CA ARG A 375 0.53 -7.84 -18.70
C ARG A 375 -0.54 -8.82 -19.19
N ARG A 376 -0.56 -10.03 -18.64
CA ARG A 376 -1.67 -10.97 -18.86
C ARG A 376 -2.98 -10.40 -18.30
N CYS A 377 -2.98 -9.86 -17.08
CA CYS A 377 -4.16 -9.33 -16.41
C CYS A 377 -4.81 -8.18 -17.18
N ILE A 378 -4.04 -7.18 -17.61
CA ILE A 378 -4.57 -6.03 -18.35
C ILE A 378 -5.24 -6.43 -19.68
N ASN A 379 -4.69 -7.44 -20.37
CA ASN A 379 -5.29 -7.99 -21.58
C ASN A 379 -6.65 -8.65 -21.32
N TYR A 380 -6.76 -9.44 -20.24
CA TYR A 380 -8.05 -10.06 -19.88
C TYR A 380 -9.08 -9.02 -19.50
N ILE A 381 -8.71 -8.01 -18.71
CA ILE A 381 -9.61 -6.91 -18.34
C ILE A 381 -10.10 -6.19 -19.61
N LEU A 382 -9.20 -5.86 -20.55
CA LEU A 382 -9.61 -5.20 -21.79
C LEU A 382 -10.53 -6.08 -22.66
N SER A 383 -10.39 -7.40 -22.56
CA SER A 383 -11.17 -8.33 -23.38
C SER A 383 -12.67 -8.30 -23.09
N ASP A 384 -13.07 -7.86 -21.89
CA ASP A 384 -14.47 -7.64 -21.51
C ASP A 384 -15.07 -6.40 -22.21
N PHE A 385 -14.25 -5.38 -22.50
CA PHE A 385 -14.71 -4.14 -23.14
C PHE A 385 -14.60 -4.18 -24.67
N TYR A 386 -13.50 -4.72 -25.19
CA TYR A 386 -13.30 -4.87 -26.63
C TYR A 386 -13.75 -6.25 -27.09
N CYS A 387 -15.05 -6.53 -26.99
CA CYS A 387 -15.68 -7.77 -27.44
C CYS A 387 -16.89 -7.48 -28.35
N PRO A 388 -17.36 -8.46 -29.14
CA PRO A 388 -18.59 -8.31 -29.91
C PRO A 388 -19.84 -8.00 -29.05
N ASP A 389 -19.84 -8.45 -27.80
CA ASP A 389 -21.00 -8.31 -26.91
C ASP A 389 -21.22 -6.89 -26.41
N ILE A 390 -20.20 -6.02 -26.39
CA ILE A 390 -20.36 -4.61 -25.97
C ILE A 390 -21.36 -3.84 -26.84
N LEU A 391 -21.59 -4.31 -28.07
CA LEU A 391 -22.55 -3.70 -28.99
C LEU A 391 -24.01 -4.02 -28.62
N LYS A 392 -24.25 -4.99 -27.73
CA LYS A 392 -25.57 -5.36 -27.23
C LYS A 392 -25.92 -4.55 -25.98
N ASP A 393 -27.12 -3.97 -25.92
CA ASP A 393 -27.56 -3.16 -24.77
C ASP A 393 -27.75 -3.97 -23.47
N ASP A 394 -27.98 -5.28 -23.61
CA ASP A 394 -28.13 -6.21 -22.49
C ASP A 394 -26.79 -6.64 -21.86
N TYR A 395 -25.67 -6.35 -22.52
CA TYR A 395 -24.36 -6.75 -22.02
C TYR A 395 -23.96 -5.95 -20.78
N LYS A 396 -23.59 -6.66 -19.72
CA LYS A 396 -23.18 -6.08 -18.43
C LYS A 396 -21.71 -6.40 -18.17
N PHE A 397 -20.98 -5.41 -17.66
CA PHE A 397 -19.56 -5.54 -17.32
C PHE A 397 -19.31 -6.26 -16.00
N SER A 398 -20.34 -6.39 -15.16
CA SER A 398 -20.23 -6.94 -13.82
C SER A 398 -21.42 -7.83 -13.45
N PRO A 399 -21.24 -8.79 -12.52
CA PRO A 399 -22.33 -9.65 -12.03
C PRO A 399 -23.54 -8.92 -11.46
N SER A 400 -23.37 -7.77 -10.78
CA SER A 400 -24.52 -6.99 -10.27
C SER A 400 -25.41 -6.36 -11.33
N GLY A 401 -24.98 -6.31 -12.60
CA GLY A 401 -25.72 -5.67 -13.69
C GLY A 401 -25.76 -4.14 -13.63
N VAL A 402 -25.12 -3.50 -12.65
CA VAL A 402 -25.09 -2.04 -12.49
C VAL A 402 -24.20 -1.38 -13.55
N TYR A 403 -23.09 -2.02 -13.91
CA TYR A 403 -22.08 -1.49 -14.83
C TYR A 403 -22.29 -2.03 -16.24
N PHE A 404 -22.49 -1.15 -17.22
CA PHE A 404 -22.71 -1.49 -18.63
C PHE A 404 -22.44 -0.30 -19.56
N ALA A 405 -22.38 -0.55 -20.88
CA ALA A 405 -22.33 0.52 -21.88
C ALA A 405 -23.76 1.02 -22.18
N PRO A 406 -24.09 2.31 -21.96
CA PRO A 406 -25.40 2.87 -22.29
C PRO A 406 -25.78 2.66 -23.76
N ALA A 407 -27.08 2.69 -24.05
CA ALA A 407 -27.60 2.61 -25.41
C ALA A 407 -27.01 3.73 -26.30
N TYR A 408 -27.05 3.52 -27.61
CA TYR A 408 -26.53 4.50 -28.56
C TYR A 408 -27.19 5.87 -28.39
N SER A 409 -26.36 6.90 -28.27
CA SER A 409 -26.79 8.29 -28.29
C SER A 409 -25.91 9.14 -29.20
N THR A 410 -26.46 10.26 -29.66
CA THR A 410 -25.75 11.28 -30.44
C THR A 410 -25.00 12.27 -29.57
N THR A 411 -25.41 12.43 -28.30
CA THR A 411 -24.83 13.39 -27.37
C THR A 411 -24.14 12.69 -26.20
N THR A 412 -23.14 13.35 -25.64
CA THR A 412 -22.41 12.89 -24.45
C THR A 412 -23.27 12.95 -23.18
N ASP A 413 -24.32 13.77 -23.15
CA ASP A 413 -25.16 14.01 -21.97
C ASP A 413 -25.78 12.73 -21.39
N SER A 414 -26.34 11.88 -22.26
CA SER A 414 -26.95 10.61 -21.83
C SER A 414 -25.96 9.67 -21.14
N TYR A 415 -24.72 9.61 -21.63
CA TYR A 415 -23.64 8.83 -21.02
C TYR A 415 -23.22 9.45 -19.68
N ILE A 416 -23.13 10.78 -19.61
CA ILE A 416 -22.78 11.51 -18.38
C ILE A 416 -23.86 11.33 -17.31
N GLU A 417 -25.14 11.34 -17.68
CA GLU A 417 -26.25 11.09 -16.77
C GLU A 417 -26.20 9.67 -16.18
N TYR A 418 -25.92 8.67 -17.02
CA TYR A 418 -25.65 7.30 -16.54
C TYR A 418 -24.45 7.25 -15.58
N ILE A 419 -23.33 7.90 -15.92
CA ILE A 419 -22.16 7.92 -15.03
C ILE A 419 -22.53 8.58 -13.69
N ARG A 420 -23.35 9.63 -13.70
CA ARG A 420 -23.83 10.29 -12.47
C ARG A 420 -24.77 9.42 -11.63
N SER A 421 -25.47 8.46 -12.22
CA SER A 421 -26.34 7.53 -11.48
C SER A 421 -25.57 6.37 -10.81
N LEU A 422 -24.31 6.13 -11.19
CA LEU A 422 -23.47 5.09 -10.59
C LEU A 422 -23.25 5.31 -9.08
N PRO A 423 -23.04 4.22 -8.31
CA PRO A 423 -22.77 4.31 -6.88
C PRO A 423 -21.42 5.00 -6.59
N ILE A 424 -21.38 5.80 -5.52
CA ILE A 424 -20.17 6.48 -5.05
C ILE A 424 -19.16 5.46 -4.51
N ASN A 425 -19.65 4.45 -3.79
CA ASN A 425 -18.84 3.35 -3.28
C ASN A 425 -19.03 2.14 -4.21
N GLN A 426 -17.96 1.71 -4.88
CA GLN A 426 -18.02 0.58 -5.81
C GLN A 426 -17.65 -0.72 -5.11
N MET A 427 -18.35 -1.79 -5.48
CA MET A 427 -18.02 -3.14 -5.04
C MET A 427 -16.82 -3.68 -5.85
N PRO A 428 -15.99 -4.57 -5.26
CA PRO A 428 -14.79 -5.11 -5.92
C PRO A 428 -15.08 -5.83 -7.25
N GLU A 429 -16.29 -6.35 -7.39
CA GLU A 429 -16.74 -7.00 -8.63
C GLU A 429 -16.64 -6.08 -9.85
N ALA A 430 -16.75 -4.75 -9.68
CA ALA A 430 -16.63 -3.79 -10.77
C ALA A 430 -15.22 -3.77 -11.38
N PHE A 431 -14.24 -4.27 -10.63
CA PHE A 431 -12.85 -4.41 -11.03
C PHE A 431 -12.51 -5.87 -11.37
N GLY A 432 -13.46 -6.81 -11.31
CA GLY A 432 -13.18 -8.25 -11.43
C GLY A 432 -12.47 -8.84 -10.21
N LEU A 433 -12.67 -8.25 -9.02
CA LEU A 433 -12.10 -8.72 -7.75
C LEU A 433 -13.16 -9.33 -6.84
N HIS A 434 -12.74 -10.25 -5.97
CA HIS A 434 -13.60 -10.80 -4.92
C HIS A 434 -13.85 -9.76 -3.81
N ALA A 435 -14.99 -9.86 -3.10
CA ALA A 435 -15.35 -8.95 -2.01
C ALA A 435 -14.25 -8.77 -0.94
N ASN A 436 -13.50 -9.84 -0.64
CA ASN A 436 -12.37 -9.83 0.29
C ASN A 436 -11.24 -8.85 -0.10
N ALA A 437 -11.14 -8.45 -1.38
CA ALA A 437 -10.14 -7.48 -1.82
C ALA A 437 -10.36 -6.11 -1.16
N ASN A 438 -11.63 -5.71 -0.94
CA ASN A 438 -11.95 -4.49 -0.20
C ASN A 438 -11.48 -4.56 1.25
N LEU A 439 -11.60 -5.72 1.89
CA LEU A 439 -11.13 -5.90 3.27
C LEU A 439 -9.61 -5.72 3.34
N VAL A 440 -8.86 -6.36 2.44
CA VAL A 440 -7.38 -6.25 2.41
C VAL A 440 -6.94 -4.81 2.13
N MET A 441 -7.59 -4.15 1.17
CA MET A 441 -7.34 -2.75 0.84
C MET A 441 -7.61 -1.84 2.05
N ALA A 442 -8.78 -1.96 2.68
CA ALA A 442 -9.18 -1.12 3.80
C ALA A 442 -8.27 -1.34 5.03
N ILE A 443 -7.88 -2.59 5.32
CA ILE A 443 -6.89 -2.90 6.37
C ILE A 443 -5.55 -2.23 6.07
N SER A 444 -5.07 -2.37 4.83
CA SER A 444 -3.80 -1.78 4.40
C SER A 444 -3.83 -0.25 4.50
N GLU A 445 -4.92 0.39 4.06
CA GLU A 445 -5.09 1.84 4.15
C GLU A 445 -5.15 2.32 5.60
N ALA A 446 -5.91 1.64 6.46
CA ALA A 446 -6.02 1.98 7.88
C ALA A 446 -4.66 1.88 8.58
N LEU A 447 -3.94 0.77 8.40
CA LEU A 447 -2.62 0.58 9.01
C LEU A 447 -1.57 1.55 8.47
N ARG A 448 -1.61 1.85 7.16
CA ARG A 448 -0.73 2.87 6.55
C ARG A 448 -1.01 4.26 7.11
N LEU A 449 -2.28 4.63 7.29
CA LEU A 449 -2.67 5.90 7.89
C LEU A 449 -2.14 6.02 9.32
N LEU A 450 -2.31 4.98 10.14
CA LEU A 450 -1.83 4.96 11.52
C LEU A 450 -0.30 5.03 11.60
N ARG A 451 0.41 4.26 10.77
CA ARG A 451 1.88 4.31 10.67
C ARG A 451 2.37 5.71 10.30
N ASN A 452 1.78 6.33 9.28
CA ASN A 452 2.15 7.69 8.85
C ASN A 452 1.80 8.73 9.93
N ALA A 453 0.72 8.54 10.67
CA ALA A 453 0.38 9.40 11.80
C ALA A 453 1.36 9.24 12.98
N ALA A 454 1.84 8.01 13.21
CA ALA A 454 2.83 7.69 14.22
C ALA A 454 4.21 8.31 13.90
N SER A 455 4.65 8.27 12.64
CA SER A 455 5.93 8.85 12.21
C SER A 455 5.98 10.38 12.31
N LEU A 456 4.82 11.04 12.32
CA LEU A 456 4.68 12.48 12.52
C LEU A 456 4.62 12.90 13.99
N GLN A 457 4.61 11.97 14.94
CA GLN A 457 4.68 12.32 16.37
C GLN A 457 6.10 12.74 16.76
N PRO A 458 6.26 13.69 17.70
CA PRO A 458 7.58 14.02 18.24
C PRO A 458 8.21 12.77 18.87
N LYS A 459 9.43 12.42 18.42
CA LYS A 459 10.21 11.30 18.99
C LYS A 459 10.66 11.55 20.44
N THR A 460 10.57 12.80 20.89
CA THR A 460 11.02 13.27 22.20
C THR A 460 9.88 13.97 22.94
N ASP A 461 8.92 13.23 23.47
CA ASP A 461 8.12 13.73 24.58
C ASP A 461 8.85 13.38 25.88
N GLY A 462 9.51 14.38 26.46
CA GLY A 462 10.03 14.34 27.81
C GLY A 462 8.89 14.36 28.84
N GLY A 463 9.07 13.63 29.95
CA GLY A 463 8.34 13.88 31.19
C GLY A 463 7.14 12.97 31.50
N GLY A 464 7.08 11.74 30.97
CA GLY A 464 6.11 10.73 31.41
C GLY A 464 6.81 9.55 32.11
N ASP A 465 6.23 9.06 33.20
CA ASP A 465 6.64 7.95 34.08
C ASP A 465 6.69 6.55 33.39
N GLY A 466 7.06 6.51 32.11
CA GLY A 466 7.30 5.29 31.35
C GLY A 466 8.77 4.86 31.44
N LYS A 467 9.03 3.55 31.25
CA LYS A 467 10.41 3.02 31.09
C LYS A 467 11.18 3.91 30.11
N LYS A 468 12.40 4.32 30.47
CA LYS A 468 13.24 5.14 29.59
C LYS A 468 13.44 4.42 28.27
N THR A 469 13.51 5.17 27.17
CA THR A 469 13.75 4.62 25.82
C THR A 469 14.94 3.66 25.80
N ASP A 470 16.00 4.01 26.53
CA ASP A 470 17.21 3.19 26.66
C ASP A 470 16.96 1.85 27.37
N ASP A 471 16.06 1.81 28.35
CA ASP A 471 15.69 0.57 29.06
C ASP A 471 14.93 -0.37 28.13
N ILE A 472 14.03 0.17 27.30
CA ILE A 472 13.26 -0.59 26.30
C ILE A 472 14.21 -1.17 25.24
N LEU A 473 15.14 -0.36 24.75
CA LEU A 473 16.15 -0.79 23.79
C LEU A 473 17.01 -1.91 24.37
N LEU A 474 17.46 -1.77 25.63
CA LEU A 474 18.30 -2.75 26.29
C LEU A 474 17.56 -4.07 26.56
N GLU A 475 16.34 -4.00 27.10
CA GLU A 475 15.49 -5.16 27.39
C GLU A 475 15.19 -5.95 26.10
N THR A 476 14.75 -5.24 25.06
CA THR A 476 14.37 -5.87 23.78
C THR A 476 15.58 -6.47 23.07
N SER A 477 16.71 -5.76 23.05
CA SER A 477 17.94 -6.25 22.44
C SER A 477 18.46 -7.50 23.15
N THR A 478 18.46 -7.49 24.49
CA THR A 478 18.91 -8.63 25.29
C THR A 478 17.99 -9.84 25.11
N LYS A 479 16.67 -9.62 25.06
CA LYS A 479 15.68 -10.66 24.78
C LYS A 479 15.93 -11.33 23.43
N PHE A 480 16.02 -10.56 22.34
CA PHE A 480 16.24 -11.12 21.00
C PHE A 480 17.61 -11.80 20.87
N LEU A 481 18.66 -11.28 21.51
CA LEU A 481 19.96 -11.93 21.55
C LEU A 481 19.94 -13.30 22.24
N GLY A 482 19.07 -13.47 23.24
CA GLY A 482 18.84 -14.73 23.95
C GLY A 482 17.98 -15.73 23.16
N GLU A 483 17.00 -15.25 22.40
CA GLU A 483 16.13 -16.10 21.57
C GLU A 483 16.82 -16.60 20.29
N LEU A 484 17.75 -15.82 19.71
CA LEU A 484 18.43 -16.18 18.48
C LEU A 484 19.44 -17.33 18.68
N PRO A 485 19.33 -18.44 17.92
CA PRO A 485 20.32 -19.51 17.91
C PRO A 485 21.73 -19.02 17.58
N LYS A 486 22.74 -19.83 17.96
CA LYS A 486 24.12 -19.61 17.53
C LYS A 486 24.25 -19.88 16.01
N PRO A 487 25.21 -19.24 15.32
CA PRO A 487 25.53 -19.58 13.95
C PRO A 487 25.81 -21.08 13.80
N PHE A 488 25.41 -21.66 12.68
CA PHE A 488 25.67 -23.06 12.37
C PHE A 488 27.14 -23.29 12.07
N ASP A 489 27.65 -24.44 12.47
CA ASP A 489 28.97 -24.92 12.06
C ASP A 489 28.88 -25.52 10.64
N CYS A 490 29.16 -24.69 9.63
CA CYS A 490 29.09 -25.10 8.24
C CYS A 490 30.12 -26.18 7.88
N GLU A 491 31.25 -26.25 8.59
CA GLU A 491 32.28 -27.28 8.34
C GLU A 491 31.80 -28.64 8.82
N ALA A 492 31.28 -28.71 10.05
CA ALA A 492 30.69 -29.93 10.59
C ALA A 492 29.48 -30.41 9.76
N VAL A 493 28.62 -29.49 9.31
CA VAL A 493 27.48 -29.84 8.44
C VAL A 493 27.96 -30.33 7.08
N SER A 494 28.97 -29.70 6.46
CA SER A 494 29.53 -30.14 5.18
C SER A 494 30.21 -31.51 5.29
N ALA A 495 30.76 -31.87 6.45
CA ALA A 495 31.28 -33.21 6.71
C ALA A 495 30.16 -34.25 6.83
N LYS A 496 29.03 -33.90 7.47
CA LYS A 496 27.86 -34.77 7.64
C LYS A 496 27.04 -34.92 6.34
N TYR A 497 26.94 -33.87 5.54
CA TYR A 497 26.22 -33.80 4.27
C TYR A 497 27.18 -33.38 3.15
N PRO A 498 28.09 -34.28 2.73
CA PRO A 498 29.05 -33.97 1.67
C PRO A 498 28.36 -33.76 0.32
N VAL A 499 29.05 -33.07 -0.58
CA VAL A 499 28.60 -32.90 -1.96
C VAL A 499 28.51 -34.28 -2.61
N ASP A 500 27.28 -34.70 -2.91
CA ASP A 500 26.99 -35.99 -3.53
C ASP A 500 26.28 -35.75 -4.88
N TYR A 501 26.75 -36.45 -5.90
CA TYR A 501 26.12 -36.45 -7.21
C TYR A 501 24.68 -36.98 -7.14
N HIS A 502 24.35 -37.90 -6.25
CA HIS A 502 22.99 -38.43 -6.14
C HIS A 502 22.08 -37.60 -5.22
N GLN A 503 22.63 -36.64 -4.48
CA GLN A 503 21.89 -35.83 -3.52
C GLN A 503 22.29 -34.34 -3.58
N SER A 504 21.70 -33.61 -4.53
CA SER A 504 21.87 -32.15 -4.67
C SER A 504 21.38 -31.35 -3.47
N MET A 505 20.51 -31.90 -2.61
CA MET A 505 19.99 -31.19 -1.44
C MET A 505 21.06 -30.88 -0.39
N ASN A 506 22.14 -31.66 -0.32
CA ASN A 506 23.25 -31.42 0.60
C ASN A 506 23.92 -30.06 0.32
N THR A 507 24.10 -29.75 -0.97
CA THR A 507 24.65 -28.47 -1.43
C THR A 507 23.67 -27.32 -1.15
N VAL A 508 22.37 -27.53 -1.35
CA VAL A 508 21.33 -26.53 -1.05
C VAL A 508 21.34 -26.19 0.44
N LEU A 509 21.35 -27.20 1.32
CA LEU A 509 21.42 -27.00 2.77
C LEU A 509 22.65 -26.17 3.15
N THR A 510 23.84 -26.53 2.67
CA THR A 510 25.08 -25.81 3.00
C THR A 510 25.04 -24.35 2.54
N GLN A 511 24.55 -24.08 1.33
CA GLN A 511 24.43 -22.71 0.79
C GLN A 511 23.41 -21.87 1.59
N GLU A 512 22.31 -22.47 2.00
CA GLU A 512 21.29 -21.81 2.83
C GLU A 512 21.85 -21.44 4.21
N LEU A 513 22.57 -22.36 4.86
CA LEU A 513 23.20 -22.12 6.16
C LEU A 513 24.21 -20.96 6.10
N LEU A 514 25.01 -20.86 5.02
CA LEU A 514 25.94 -19.73 4.84
C LEU A 514 25.20 -18.38 4.79
N ARG A 515 24.06 -18.32 4.08
CA ARG A 515 23.25 -17.10 3.98
C ARG A 515 22.59 -16.75 5.32
N PHE A 516 22.01 -17.74 6.00
CA PHE A 516 21.44 -17.54 7.33
C PHE A 516 22.51 -17.14 8.36
N ASN A 517 23.71 -17.73 8.32
CA ASN A 517 24.82 -17.33 9.20
C ASN A 517 25.22 -15.88 9.00
N ARG A 518 25.29 -15.39 7.74
CA ARG A 518 25.54 -13.97 7.47
C ARG A 518 24.48 -13.06 8.11
N LEU A 519 23.21 -13.44 8.02
CA LEU A 519 22.10 -12.71 8.63
C LEU A 519 22.17 -12.75 10.17
N ILE A 520 22.35 -13.95 10.75
CA ILE A 520 22.47 -14.13 12.22
C ILE A 520 23.59 -13.27 12.76
N LEU A 521 24.76 -13.27 12.12
CA LEU A 521 25.91 -12.48 12.57
C LEU A 521 25.59 -10.97 12.54
N LYS A 522 24.98 -10.46 11.47
CA LYS A 522 24.62 -9.04 11.36
C LYS A 522 23.54 -8.63 12.38
N VAL A 523 22.52 -9.47 12.60
CA VAL A 523 21.48 -9.21 13.61
C VAL A 523 22.09 -9.22 15.02
N ARG A 524 22.90 -10.24 15.35
CA ARG A 524 23.54 -10.36 16.66
C ARG A 524 24.54 -9.23 16.93
N SER A 525 25.35 -8.84 15.94
CA SER A 525 26.32 -7.75 16.12
C SER A 525 25.60 -6.42 16.37
N THR A 526 24.63 -6.08 15.52
CA THR A 526 23.89 -4.82 15.63
C THR A 526 23.06 -4.74 16.92
N LEU A 527 22.41 -5.82 17.36
CA LEU A 527 21.71 -5.84 18.66
C LEU A 527 22.66 -5.69 19.86
N SER A 528 23.84 -6.34 19.80
CA SER A 528 24.87 -6.21 20.84
C SER A 528 25.40 -4.77 20.91
N ASP A 529 25.62 -4.15 19.76
CA ASP A 529 26.15 -2.79 19.68
C ASP A 529 25.11 -1.73 20.07
N VAL A 530 23.81 -1.93 19.77
CA VAL A 530 22.73 -1.09 20.32
C VAL A 530 22.69 -1.20 21.85
N ALA A 531 22.76 -2.42 22.40
CA ALA A 531 22.77 -2.63 23.86
C ALA A 531 24.02 -2.04 24.56
N LYS A 532 25.14 -1.89 23.84
CA LYS A 532 26.34 -1.18 24.34
C LYS A 532 26.23 0.33 24.17
N ALA A 533 25.63 0.79 23.08
CA ALA A 533 25.42 2.21 22.78
C ALA A 533 24.50 2.86 23.81
N THR A 534 23.43 2.17 24.24
CA THR A 534 22.55 2.64 25.34
C THR A 534 23.28 2.77 26.68
N LYS A 535 24.39 2.04 26.86
CA LYS A 535 25.27 2.15 28.04
C LYS A 535 26.41 3.15 27.86
N GLY A 536 26.47 3.86 26.73
CA GLY A 536 27.55 4.79 26.40
C GLY A 536 28.89 4.15 26.06
N LEU A 537 28.93 2.83 25.80
CA LEU A 537 30.16 2.09 25.49
C LEU A 537 30.52 2.10 23.99
N VAL A 538 29.56 2.40 23.14
CA VAL A 538 29.70 2.47 21.67
C VAL A 538 28.99 3.74 21.18
N VAL A 539 29.57 4.40 20.18
CA VAL A 539 28.96 5.59 19.57
C VAL A 539 27.78 5.19 18.70
N MET A 540 26.67 5.91 18.82
CA MET A 540 25.49 5.71 17.98
C MET A 540 25.83 6.09 16.53
N SER A 541 25.85 5.09 15.64
CA SER A 541 26.04 5.30 14.19
C SER A 541 24.69 5.32 13.48
N PRO A 542 24.60 5.83 12.23
CA PRO A 542 23.35 5.81 11.47
C PRO A 542 22.76 4.40 11.30
N GLU A 543 23.61 3.36 11.23
CA GLU A 543 23.16 1.96 11.21
C GLU A 543 22.52 1.54 12.53
N LEU A 544 23.09 1.95 13.67
CA LEU A 544 22.55 1.64 14.99
C LEU A 544 21.29 2.45 15.30
N GLU A 545 21.20 3.70 14.83
CA GLU A 545 20.00 4.52 14.90
C GLU A 545 18.83 3.87 14.15
N SER A 546 19.08 3.36 12.93
CA SER A 546 18.06 2.60 12.19
C SER A 546 17.55 1.37 12.95
N VAL A 547 18.44 0.66 13.66
CA VAL A 547 18.05 -0.51 14.47
C VAL A 547 17.29 -0.08 15.73
N ALA A 548 17.72 0.97 16.41
CA ALA A 548 17.05 1.49 17.60
C ALA A 548 15.65 2.05 17.26
N ASP A 549 15.54 2.85 16.20
CA ASP A 549 14.26 3.33 15.67
C ASP A 549 13.35 2.14 15.29
N GLY A 550 13.88 1.13 14.61
CA GLY A 550 13.14 -0.09 14.28
C GLY A 550 12.60 -0.82 15.52
N ILE A 551 13.39 -0.91 16.60
CA ILE A 551 12.94 -1.49 17.88
C ILE A 551 11.80 -0.67 18.49
N LEU A 552 11.91 0.65 18.49
CA LEU A 552 10.91 1.54 19.10
C LEU A 552 9.59 1.56 18.33
N VAL A 553 9.64 1.43 17.00
CA VAL A 553 8.46 1.47 16.12
C VAL A 553 7.97 0.05 15.74
N ASN A 554 8.63 -1.00 16.24
CA ASN A 554 8.35 -2.42 15.91
C ASN A 554 8.46 -2.73 14.41
N GLU A 555 9.42 -2.11 13.72
CA GLU A 555 9.71 -2.32 12.31
C GLU A 555 11.06 -3.02 12.13
N THR A 556 11.15 -3.89 11.12
CA THR A 556 12.39 -4.60 10.81
C THR A 556 13.41 -3.61 10.24
N PRO A 557 14.58 -3.40 10.87
CA PRO A 557 15.56 -2.40 10.45
C PRO A 557 16.04 -2.60 9.01
N SER A 558 16.27 -1.50 8.28
CA SER A 558 16.73 -1.54 6.88
C SER A 558 18.06 -2.30 6.72
N VAL A 559 18.94 -2.17 7.72
CA VAL A 559 20.23 -2.86 7.79
C VAL A 559 20.08 -4.38 7.81
N TRP A 560 19.00 -4.91 8.41
CA TRP A 560 18.70 -6.34 8.41
C TRP A 560 18.05 -6.76 7.10
N GLN A 561 17.11 -5.96 6.59
CA GLN A 561 16.41 -6.24 5.33
C GLN A 561 17.39 -6.38 4.15
N ALA A 562 18.46 -5.56 4.11
CA ALA A 562 19.49 -5.62 3.08
C ALA A 562 20.24 -6.97 3.00
N VAL A 563 20.26 -7.74 4.08
CA VAL A 563 20.92 -9.06 4.18
C VAL A 563 19.94 -10.17 4.57
N SER A 564 18.64 -9.95 4.38
CA SER A 564 17.58 -10.88 4.75
C SER A 564 16.88 -11.46 3.51
N TYR A 565 16.11 -12.53 3.74
CA TYR A 565 15.05 -12.94 2.85
C TYR A 565 13.90 -11.91 2.83
N PRO A 566 13.10 -11.82 1.75
CA PRO A 566 11.98 -10.89 1.65
C PRO A 566 10.96 -11.13 2.77
N SER A 567 10.64 -10.09 3.54
CA SER A 567 9.64 -10.14 4.62
C SER A 567 8.99 -8.78 4.84
N LEU A 568 7.68 -8.79 5.03
CA LEU A 568 6.90 -7.61 5.45
C LEU A 568 6.45 -7.72 6.91
N LYS A 569 7.01 -8.68 7.67
CA LYS A 569 6.64 -8.89 9.07
C LYS A 569 7.19 -7.73 9.94
N PRO A 570 6.42 -7.27 10.94
CA PRO A 570 6.92 -6.41 12.01
C PRO A 570 8.09 -7.06 12.76
N LEU A 571 8.87 -6.27 13.49
CA LEU A 571 10.13 -6.73 14.11
C LEU A 571 9.98 -8.03 14.93
N VAL A 572 9.03 -8.08 15.86
CA VAL A 572 8.79 -9.28 16.68
C VAL A 572 8.40 -10.49 15.82
N GLY A 573 7.53 -10.27 14.83
CA GLY A 573 7.10 -11.33 13.91
C GLY A 573 8.23 -11.80 12.99
N TYR A 574 9.15 -10.91 12.64
CA TYR A 574 10.34 -11.19 11.85
C TYR A 574 11.33 -12.06 12.63
N VAL A 575 11.64 -11.70 13.89
CA VAL A 575 12.55 -12.49 14.74
C VAL A 575 11.99 -13.89 15.01
N ASN A 576 10.70 -14.01 15.32
CA ASN A 576 10.05 -15.31 15.50
C ASN A 576 10.10 -16.18 14.23
N ASP A 577 9.87 -15.56 13.07
CA ASP A 577 9.96 -16.24 11.77
C ASP A 577 11.39 -16.70 11.46
N LEU A 578 12.38 -15.86 11.77
CA LEU A 578 13.80 -16.22 11.64
C LEU A 578 14.13 -17.42 12.54
N CYS A 579 13.75 -17.39 13.81
CA CYS A 579 13.96 -18.52 14.72
C CYS A 579 13.30 -19.81 14.24
N ALA A 580 12.08 -19.74 13.70
CA ALA A 580 11.39 -20.90 13.13
C ALA A 580 12.12 -21.49 11.92
N ARG A 581 12.68 -20.64 11.04
CA ARG A 581 13.49 -21.09 9.89
C ARG A 581 14.77 -21.77 10.32
N LEU A 582 15.46 -21.18 11.31
CA LEU A 582 16.68 -21.77 11.86
C LEU A 582 16.39 -23.11 12.52
N LEU A 583 15.27 -23.24 13.24
CA LEU A 583 14.83 -24.50 13.82
C LEU A 583 14.51 -25.56 12.74
N PHE A 584 13.88 -25.16 11.64
CA PHE A 584 13.63 -26.05 10.50
C PHE A 584 14.93 -26.60 9.92
N LEU A 585 15.93 -25.75 9.70
CA LEU A 585 17.25 -26.18 9.21
C LEU A 585 18.00 -27.04 10.24
N GLN A 586 17.91 -26.70 11.53
CA GLN A 586 18.50 -27.50 12.60
C GLN A 586 17.89 -28.90 12.66
N THR A 587 16.56 -29.01 12.55
CA THR A 587 15.85 -30.30 12.52
C THR A 587 16.29 -31.15 11.31
N TRP A 588 16.52 -30.51 10.16
CA TRP A 588 17.10 -31.18 9.00
C TRP A 588 18.53 -31.68 9.31
N ILE A 589 19.40 -30.84 9.86
CA ILE A 589 20.77 -31.23 10.22
C ILE A 589 20.76 -32.42 11.19
N ASP A 590 19.86 -32.45 12.17
CA ASP A 590 19.85 -33.47 13.22
C ASP A 590 19.20 -34.78 12.77
N SER A 591 18.02 -34.68 12.14
CA SER A 591 17.14 -35.82 11.82
C SER A 591 17.23 -36.31 10.37
N GLY A 592 17.97 -35.62 9.50
CA GLY A 592 18.05 -35.95 8.08
C GLY A 592 17.05 -35.17 7.22
N ILE A 593 16.98 -35.52 5.93
CA ILE A 593 16.20 -34.78 4.93
C ILE A 593 14.70 -34.86 5.26
N PRO A 594 14.01 -33.71 5.44
CA PRO A 594 12.58 -33.69 5.72
C PRO A 594 11.74 -34.29 4.59
N GLN A 595 10.62 -34.91 4.93
CA GLN A 595 9.61 -35.35 3.94
C GLN A 595 8.73 -34.19 3.46
N THR A 596 8.51 -33.20 4.33
CA THR A 596 7.77 -31.98 4.04
C THR A 596 8.69 -30.78 4.17
N PHE A 597 8.71 -29.94 3.13
CA PHE A 597 9.56 -28.75 3.10
C PHE A 597 8.71 -27.50 3.29
N TRP A 598 9.12 -26.65 4.23
CA TRP A 598 8.58 -25.31 4.34
C TRP A 598 9.21 -24.42 3.25
N LEU A 599 8.59 -24.38 2.06
CA LEU A 599 9.16 -23.72 0.89
C LEU A 599 9.48 -22.24 1.14
N SER A 600 8.58 -21.50 1.78
CA SER A 600 8.84 -20.09 2.10
C SER A 600 9.86 -19.89 3.22
N GLY A 601 10.29 -20.97 3.89
CA GLY A 601 11.33 -21.00 4.93
C GLY A 601 12.76 -20.86 4.40
N PHE A 602 12.99 -21.19 3.11
CA PHE A 602 14.28 -21.02 2.46
C PHE A 602 14.59 -19.55 2.19
N TYR A 603 15.87 -19.21 2.27
CA TYR A 603 16.43 -17.95 1.83
C TYR A 603 16.32 -17.82 0.31
N PHE A 604 16.61 -18.88 -0.44
CA PHE A 604 16.51 -18.89 -1.90
C PHE A 604 15.85 -20.16 -2.44
N THR A 605 14.53 -20.05 -2.61
CA THR A 605 13.65 -21.15 -3.05
C THR A 605 14.02 -21.73 -4.41
N GLN A 606 14.60 -20.94 -5.32
CA GLN A 606 15.01 -21.42 -6.63
C GLN A 606 16.14 -22.46 -6.55
N SER A 607 17.10 -22.33 -5.61
CA SER A 607 18.13 -23.36 -5.41
C SER A 607 17.51 -24.68 -4.96
N PHE A 608 16.51 -24.63 -4.08
CA PHE A 608 15.77 -25.82 -3.66
C PHE A 608 15.04 -26.48 -4.82
N LEU A 609 14.27 -25.71 -5.62
CA LEU A 609 13.55 -26.23 -6.76
C LEU A 609 14.50 -26.85 -7.80
N THR A 610 15.59 -26.16 -8.13
CA THR A 610 16.59 -26.68 -9.07
C THR A 610 17.26 -27.94 -8.53
N GLY A 611 17.60 -27.99 -7.24
CA GLY A 611 18.18 -29.19 -6.65
C GLY A 611 17.23 -30.39 -6.68
N GLN A 612 15.92 -30.17 -6.49
CA GLN A 612 14.92 -31.24 -6.59
C GLN A 612 14.74 -31.72 -8.03
N LEU A 613 14.75 -30.81 -9.00
CA LEU A 613 14.77 -31.18 -10.43
C LEU A 613 16.02 -31.99 -10.78
N GLN A 614 17.20 -31.60 -10.26
CA GLN A 614 18.44 -32.36 -10.47
C GLN A 614 18.37 -33.77 -9.89
N ASN A 615 17.86 -33.92 -8.66
CA ASN A 615 17.68 -35.23 -8.04
C ASN A 615 16.73 -36.10 -8.87
N TYR A 616 15.63 -35.53 -9.37
CA TYR A 616 14.68 -36.22 -10.25
C TYR A 616 15.33 -36.63 -11.57
N ALA A 617 15.98 -35.68 -12.26
CA ALA A 617 16.70 -35.89 -13.51
C ALA A 617 17.72 -37.03 -13.39
N ARG A 618 18.51 -37.04 -12.32
CA ARG A 618 19.53 -38.07 -12.07
C ARG A 618 18.92 -39.43 -11.74
N LYS A 619 17.84 -39.47 -10.96
CA LYS A 619 17.12 -40.72 -10.64
C LYS A 619 16.55 -41.39 -11.88
N PHE A 620 15.97 -40.62 -12.80
CA PHE A 620 15.34 -41.13 -14.02
C PHE A 620 16.25 -41.10 -15.26
N LYS A 621 17.49 -40.61 -15.12
CA LYS A 621 18.47 -40.42 -16.21
C LYS A 621 17.90 -39.59 -17.38
N LEU A 622 17.18 -38.52 -17.06
CA LEU A 622 16.61 -37.58 -18.02
C LEU A 622 17.40 -36.27 -18.06
N PRO A 623 17.51 -35.58 -19.20
CA PRO A 623 18.02 -34.22 -19.26
C PRO A 623 17.17 -33.27 -18.42
N ILE A 624 17.80 -32.39 -17.63
CA ILE A 624 17.09 -31.46 -16.74
C ILE A 624 16.20 -30.48 -17.52
N ASP A 625 16.62 -30.07 -18.73
CA ASP A 625 15.90 -29.11 -19.56
C ASP A 625 14.57 -29.65 -20.12
N MET A 626 14.36 -30.97 -20.06
CA MET A 626 13.10 -31.60 -20.44
C MET A 626 12.09 -31.69 -19.29
N LEU A 627 12.50 -31.32 -18.07
CA LEU A 627 11.65 -31.41 -16.90
C LEU A 627 10.90 -30.10 -16.67
N LEU A 628 9.59 -30.23 -16.46
CA LEU A 628 8.71 -29.12 -16.08
C LEU A 628 8.03 -29.45 -14.76
N TRP A 629 7.85 -28.43 -13.93
CA TRP A 629 7.02 -28.56 -12.74
C TRP A 629 5.57 -28.73 -13.15
N ASN A 630 4.96 -29.82 -12.70
CA ASN A 630 3.53 -30.04 -12.80
C ASN A 630 2.95 -30.23 -11.39
N TYR A 631 1.70 -29.84 -11.20
CA TYR A 631 1.02 -29.95 -9.92
C TYR A 631 -0.30 -30.69 -10.11
N LYS A 632 -0.66 -31.51 -9.12
CA LYS A 632 -1.98 -32.11 -9.03
C LYS A 632 -2.68 -31.49 -7.83
N ALA A 633 -3.82 -30.85 -8.06
CA ALA A 633 -4.67 -30.42 -6.96
C ALA A 633 -5.31 -31.67 -6.35
N SER A 634 -4.87 -32.03 -5.15
CA SER A 634 -5.49 -33.05 -4.31
C SER A 634 -6.01 -32.38 -3.04
N VAL A 635 -7.26 -32.65 -2.68
CA VAL A 635 -7.81 -32.22 -1.38
C VAL A 635 -7.17 -33.10 -0.30
N VAL A 636 -6.08 -32.64 0.29
CA VAL A 636 -5.49 -33.27 1.48
C VAL A 636 -6.05 -32.53 2.67
N VAL A 637 -6.89 -33.19 3.46
CA VAL A 637 -7.31 -32.67 4.78
C VAL A 637 -6.09 -32.76 5.68
N VAL A 638 -5.37 -31.65 5.84
CA VAL A 638 -4.24 -31.58 6.78
C VAL A 638 -4.82 -31.47 8.18
N VAL A 639 -4.87 -32.59 8.91
CA VAL A 639 -5.09 -32.57 10.35
C VAL A 639 -3.82 -32.03 10.99
N VAL A 640 -3.81 -30.74 11.34
CA VAL A 640 -2.70 -30.14 12.09
C VAL A 640 -2.80 -30.67 13.53
N VAL A 641 -2.09 -31.75 13.83
CA VAL A 641 -1.89 -32.20 15.21
C VAL A 641 -0.86 -31.28 15.84
N VAL A 642 -1.33 -30.30 16.62
CA VAL A 642 -0.47 -29.50 17.49
C VAL A 642 -0.03 -30.41 18.63
N VAL A 643 1.15 -31.02 18.52
CA VAL A 643 1.76 -31.76 19.63
C VAL A 643 2.25 -30.73 20.65
N VAL A 644 1.42 -30.44 21.64
CA VAL A 644 1.86 -29.72 22.85
C VAL A 644 2.75 -30.66 23.63
N LEU A 645 4.05 -30.40 23.60
CA LEU A 645 5.05 -31.14 24.37
C LEU A 645 4.89 -30.78 25.86
N VAL A 646 4.01 -31.50 26.56
CA VAL A 646 3.93 -31.44 28.02
C VAL A 646 5.13 -32.23 28.56
N VAL A 647 6.14 -31.51 29.05
CA VAL A 647 7.26 -32.11 29.77
C VAL A 647 6.74 -32.66 31.10
N VAL A 648 6.42 -33.95 31.14
CA VAL A 648 6.17 -34.68 32.39
C VAL A 648 7.51 -35.18 32.92
N ARG A 649 7.89 -34.74 34.13
CA ARG A 649 9.08 -35.24 34.84
C ARG A 649 8.98 -36.77 35.05
N PRO A 650 10.09 -37.52 34.98
CA PRO A 650 10.04 -38.97 35.00
C PRO A 650 9.86 -39.47 36.45
N ALA A 651 8.79 -40.22 36.70
CA ALA A 651 8.67 -41.09 37.87
C ALA A 651 7.62 -42.18 37.64
N VAL A 652 7.66 -42.91 36.52
CA VAL A 652 6.96 -44.20 36.39
C VAL A 652 7.76 -45.12 35.49
N ASP A 653 8.16 -46.27 36.03
CA ASP A 653 8.85 -47.35 35.33
C ASP A 653 7.84 -48.10 34.44
N LEU A 654 7.97 -47.96 33.11
CA LEU A 654 7.05 -48.53 32.12
C LEU A 654 7.69 -49.74 31.45
N SER A 655 7.56 -50.91 32.09
CA SER A 655 8.15 -52.18 31.65
C SER A 655 7.25 -53.04 30.75
N THR A 656 6.04 -52.59 30.39
CA THR A 656 5.11 -53.40 29.58
C THR A 656 4.70 -52.76 28.25
N VAL A 657 4.93 -53.50 27.16
CA VAL A 657 4.62 -53.16 25.75
C VAL A 657 3.13 -52.84 25.54
N ALA A 658 2.23 -53.36 26.38
CA ALA A 658 0.78 -53.19 26.25
C ALA A 658 0.29 -51.75 26.49
N GLU A 659 0.99 -50.93 27.31
CA GLU A 659 0.58 -49.54 27.55
C GLU A 659 1.05 -48.57 26.46
N LYS A 660 2.17 -48.87 25.79
CA LYS A 660 2.62 -48.10 24.60
C LYS A 660 1.62 -48.23 23.44
N GLN A 661 1.00 -49.40 23.28
CA GLN A 661 -0.01 -49.65 22.24
C GLN A 661 -1.31 -48.87 22.47
N ARG A 662 -1.71 -48.65 23.74
CA ARG A 662 -2.93 -47.89 24.08
C ARG A 662 -2.80 -46.40 23.78
N ILE A 663 -1.62 -45.81 23.97
CA ILE A 663 -1.39 -44.38 23.70
C ILE A 663 -1.35 -44.11 22.17
N VAL A 664 -0.79 -45.03 21.38
CA VAL A 664 -0.75 -44.91 19.91
C VAL A 664 -2.14 -45.06 19.26
N THR A 665 -3.10 -45.69 19.95
CA THR A 665 -4.48 -45.85 19.43
C THR A 665 -5.42 -44.72 19.88
N ALA A 666 -4.97 -43.85 20.80
CA ALA A 666 -5.74 -42.71 21.32
C ALA A 666 -5.23 -41.34 20.79
N ILE A 667 -4.17 -41.35 19.98
CA ILE A 667 -3.68 -40.25 19.13
C ILE A 667 -4.11 -40.56 17.70
#